data_AF-A0A1A7RG18-F1
#
_entry.id   AF-A0A1A7RG18-F1
#
_cell.length_a   1.000
_cell.length_b   1.000
_cell.length_c   1.000
_cell.angle_alpha   90.00
_cell.angle_beta   90.00
_cell.angle_gamma   90.00
#
_symmetry.space_group_name_H-M   'P 1'
#
loop_
_entity.id
_entity.type
_entity.pdbx_description
1 polymer ?
#
loop_
_entity_poly.entity_id
_entity_poly.type
_entity_poly.pdbx_seq_one_letter_code
_entity_poly.pdbx_strand_id
1 'polypeptide(L)'
;MNGKVFEVAGSDDFITEFQDKNSFEQSINTAWRRAETECVENLLAHSEIPSPICEQIQKLAFDLAHSLRERKSGSGKAGIVQGLLQEFSLSSQEGIALMCLAEALLRIPDKATRDLLIKDKINQGNWKDHVGQSSLMFVNAAAWGLMLTGKLMETPQQKSLSSLLTGILARSGRGIIRKAVDVAMRMMGEQFVTGETIEEALKHAEVLEDKGFQYSYDMLGEAALTDPDAERYYQDYTDAIHAIGQASAGKDVYNGPGISIKLSALHPRYQRSQMDRVHDELYGKVLELAQLAKHYNIGLNIDAEETDRLEISLELLERLCFEPKLEDWKGIGFVIQAYQKRCFYVVDYVIDLAKRSQKRLMIRLVKGAYWDSEIKKAQIEGMTDYPVFTRKVHTDLSYVACAKKLLAAPEQVYPQFATHNAQTVATIYQLAQPEHYYPGQYEFQCLHGMGEPLYEQVVGAKSENKLGIPCRIYAPVGNHETLLAYLVRRLLENGANTSFVNRIADKNLKIEDLIEEPRQTILAAAKNENVVGAKHLSIPYPKDLYGHNRTNSKGLDLANDHDLSALNTTAIELATVQWQAQAMGAAFHDLSNENAIQIVNPANHQDIVGQVVEASIEQADLALNYAVAAQKSWQNLSKDERAACLNRAADLMEAQLQPFMILLSRESGKTYANAIAEVREAVDFLRYYAAQMIDLAKDTQITPLGTVLCISPWNFPLAIFSGQIAAALVAGNTVIAKPAEQTPLIAAQAVKILWEAGIPQDVLQLLPGRGETVGAKLSSDTRIQGIMFTGSTEVARILQKTVAQRLNQFGESVALIAETGGQNAMIVDSSALTEQVVLDVVNSAYDSAGQRCSALRILCVQEDNVDIVRTMLKGAMKQLRVGNPSLLKTDIGPVIDVEAQQNIQRHIDKMRSKGYPVHQIMFNADASELTAGTFVPPTLIELPNLNDLEREVFGPVLHLITYKYGEIENLLEQINQKGYGLTMGLHTRIDDTIQKVIAHAEVGNLYINRNIVGAVVGVQPFGGEGLSGTGPKAGGPLYLYRLMHQVSEKKLATPYAAKVETPTAHFPAYDAFKTWVAQLFAQIQLTPPNAIAAGQSFELQGPTGENNQYAILPRSRVLSLAQNDVDQLHQFAAILSVGSQPVVLAENTFVLKYLSSMPKTLMDQFKVITDLYNGDFDAVLHHGEKNELLKLQQVIASREGAIIGITHLNSGNFDIPVERFVIERAISVNTAAAGGNASLMTMS
;
A
#
# COMPACT_ATOMS: atom_id res chain seq x y z
N MET A 1 -16.65 45.66 -18.29
CA MET A 1 -16.81 46.30 -19.61
C MET A 1 -16.19 45.39 -20.66
N ASN A 2 -16.96 45.12 -21.72
CA ASN A 2 -16.73 44.12 -22.76
C ASN A 2 -15.45 44.33 -23.60
N GLY A 3 -14.87 43.24 -24.11
CA GLY A 3 -13.89 43.35 -25.19
C GLY A 3 -13.18 42.08 -25.67
N LYS A 4 -13.93 41.16 -26.29
CA LYS A 4 -13.49 40.18 -27.32
C LYS A 4 -12.65 38.97 -26.87
N VAL A 5 -13.39 37.92 -26.52
CA VAL A 5 -12.99 36.51 -26.61
C VAL A 5 -12.84 36.13 -28.09
N PHE A 6 -11.72 35.51 -28.45
CA PHE A 6 -11.62 34.75 -29.70
C PHE A 6 -12.32 33.41 -29.46
N GLU A 7 -13.47 33.21 -30.08
CA GLU A 7 -14.13 31.91 -30.19
C GLU A 7 -13.32 31.03 -31.15
N VAL A 8 -12.59 30.06 -30.58
CA VAL A 8 -12.27 28.81 -31.26
C VAL A 8 -13.32 27.80 -30.80
N ALA A 9 -14.05 27.24 -31.75
CA ALA A 9 -15.14 26.30 -31.50
C ALA A 9 -14.60 24.96 -30.95
N GLY A 10 -15.11 24.53 -29.80
CA GLY A 10 -14.81 23.27 -29.10
C GLY A 10 -14.27 23.50 -27.69
N SER A 11 -15.14 23.82 -26.73
CA SER A 11 -14.79 24.42 -25.44
C SER A 11 -14.99 23.48 -24.24
N ASP A 12 -14.12 22.47 -24.06
CA ASP A 12 -14.13 21.54 -22.88
C ASP A 12 -12.71 21.07 -22.41
N ASP A 13 -11.61 21.68 -22.87
CA ASP A 13 -10.26 21.08 -22.81
C ASP A 13 -9.37 21.49 -21.61
N PHE A 14 -9.65 21.00 -20.40
CA PHE A 14 -8.66 21.01 -19.29
C PHE A 14 -8.62 19.68 -18.55
N ILE A 15 -7.43 19.25 -18.11
CA ILE A 15 -7.28 18.10 -17.19
C ILE A 15 -8.12 18.32 -15.91
N THR A 16 -8.17 19.56 -15.45
CA THR A 16 -8.98 20.07 -14.34
C THR A 16 -9.11 21.59 -14.50
N GLU A 17 -10.11 22.19 -13.87
CA GLU A 17 -10.14 23.65 -13.70
C GLU A 17 -8.94 24.11 -12.84
N PHE A 18 -8.35 25.24 -13.22
CA PHE A 18 -7.27 25.92 -12.50
C PHE A 18 -7.74 27.31 -12.09
N GLN A 19 -7.71 27.62 -10.80
CA GLN A 19 -7.97 28.97 -10.31
C GLN A 19 -6.68 29.80 -10.25
N ASP A 20 -6.81 31.12 -10.44
CA ASP A 20 -5.70 32.06 -10.31
C ASP A 20 -5.22 32.12 -8.85
N LYS A 21 -4.02 31.60 -8.59
CA LYS A 21 -3.41 31.65 -7.26
C LYS A 21 -2.73 32.99 -7.00
N ASN A 22 -3.05 33.60 -5.86
CA ASN A 22 -2.34 34.75 -5.33
C ASN A 22 -0.93 34.37 -4.80
N SER A 23 -0.13 35.36 -4.41
CA SER A 23 1.27 35.12 -3.99
C SER A 23 1.40 34.25 -2.73
N PHE A 24 0.42 34.28 -1.82
CA PHE A 24 0.43 33.44 -0.62
C PHE A 24 0.11 31.98 -0.98
N GLU A 25 -0.87 31.75 -1.83
CA GLU A 25 -1.24 30.41 -2.32
C GLU A 25 -0.09 29.76 -3.11
N GLN A 26 0.59 30.54 -3.95
CA GLN A 26 1.81 30.09 -4.65
C GLN A 26 2.93 29.72 -3.66
N SER A 27 3.10 30.50 -2.59
CA SER A 27 4.10 30.21 -1.55
C SER A 27 3.78 28.92 -0.78
N ILE A 28 2.50 28.66 -0.52
CA ILE A 28 2.02 27.41 0.09
C ILE A 28 2.31 26.24 -0.83
N ASN A 29 1.86 26.31 -2.09
CA ASN A 29 2.02 25.22 -3.06
C ASN A 29 3.49 24.85 -3.29
N THR A 30 4.36 25.86 -3.47
CA THR A 30 5.81 25.64 -3.68
C THR A 30 6.55 25.13 -2.44
N ALA A 31 6.00 25.30 -1.24
CA ALA A 31 6.62 24.83 0.00
C ALA A 31 6.26 23.39 0.36
N TRP A 32 5.39 22.72 -0.42
CA TRP A 32 4.86 21.39 -0.09
C TRP A 32 5.95 20.37 0.22
N ARG A 33 6.87 20.13 -0.72
CA ARG A 33 7.96 19.16 -0.59
C ARG A 33 9.33 19.85 -0.69
N ARG A 34 9.44 21.05 -0.14
CA ARG A 34 10.73 21.77 -0.08
C ARG A 34 11.75 20.98 0.73
N ALA A 35 13.04 21.14 0.43
CA ALA A 35 14.11 20.51 1.18
C ALA A 35 14.00 20.85 2.68
N GLU A 36 14.15 19.84 3.54
CA GLU A 36 14.00 20.03 4.99
C GLU A 36 15.02 21.02 5.57
N THR A 37 16.24 21.02 5.03
CA THR A 37 17.32 21.95 5.39
C THR A 37 16.91 23.41 5.15
N GLU A 38 16.38 23.73 3.97
CA GLU A 38 15.92 25.06 3.60
C GLU A 38 14.77 25.53 4.50
N CYS A 39 13.83 24.62 4.80
CA CYS A 39 12.74 24.91 5.71
C CYS A 39 13.26 25.25 7.11
N VAL A 40 14.15 24.43 7.67
CA VAL A 40 14.68 24.63 9.03
C VAL A 40 15.54 25.88 9.12
N GLU A 41 16.37 26.19 8.13
CA GLU A 41 17.14 27.44 8.08
C GLU A 41 16.22 28.67 8.09
N ASN A 42 15.19 28.66 7.26
CA ASN A 42 14.19 29.72 7.25
C ASN A 42 13.46 29.83 8.60
N LEU A 43 13.08 28.71 9.22
CA LEU A 43 12.43 28.71 10.53
C LEU A 43 13.35 29.24 11.64
N LEU A 44 14.64 28.86 11.64
CA LEU A 44 15.63 29.35 12.61
C LEU A 44 15.82 30.86 12.53
N ALA A 45 15.73 31.46 11.33
CA ALA A 45 15.80 32.91 11.16
C ALA A 45 14.58 33.62 11.78
N HIS A 46 13.43 32.96 11.84
CA HIS A 46 12.17 33.55 12.32
C HIS A 46 11.80 33.16 13.76
N SER A 47 12.47 32.16 14.34
CA SER A 47 12.21 31.65 15.68
C SER A 47 13.13 32.20 16.77
N GLU A 48 13.92 33.24 16.50
CA GLU A 48 14.88 33.77 17.48
C GLU A 48 14.17 34.37 18.71
N ILE A 49 14.67 34.03 19.90
CA ILE A 49 14.19 34.49 21.21
C ILE A 49 15.37 35.07 21.99
N PRO A 50 15.26 36.28 22.57
CA PRO A 50 16.31 36.88 23.39
C PRO A 50 16.68 36.04 24.63
N SER A 51 17.97 35.97 24.97
CA SER A 51 18.50 35.16 26.09
C SER A 51 17.77 35.34 27.44
N PRO A 52 17.39 36.57 27.88
CA PRO A 52 16.67 36.74 29.15
C PRO A 52 15.29 36.07 29.15
N ILE A 53 14.63 36.00 28.00
CA ILE A 53 13.33 35.32 27.84
C ILE A 53 13.55 33.80 27.84
N CYS A 54 14.63 33.29 27.22
CA CYS A 54 14.95 31.86 27.24
C CYS A 54 15.13 31.32 28.67
N GLU A 55 15.77 32.08 29.57
CA GLU A 55 15.90 31.68 30.99
C GLU A 55 14.53 31.58 31.70
N GLN A 56 13.62 32.53 31.42
CA GLN A 56 12.26 32.51 31.95
C GLN A 56 11.44 31.33 31.40
N ILE A 57 11.60 31.03 30.11
CA ILE A 57 10.98 29.87 29.47
C ILE A 57 11.46 28.58 30.13
N GLN A 58 12.79 28.42 30.31
CA GLN A 58 13.37 27.21 30.88
C GLN A 58 12.88 26.98 32.31
N LYS A 59 12.85 28.05 33.12
CA LYS A 59 12.35 27.97 34.50
C LYS A 59 10.88 27.56 34.54
N LEU A 60 10.02 28.22 33.76
CA LEU A 60 8.59 27.90 33.72
C LEU A 60 8.33 26.49 33.19
N ALA A 61 9.04 26.07 32.14
CA ALA A 61 8.93 24.73 31.59
C ALA A 61 9.32 23.66 32.62
N PHE A 62 10.39 23.90 33.38
CA PHE A 62 10.81 23.04 34.47
C PHE A 62 9.74 22.96 35.56
N ASP A 63 9.24 24.09 36.03
CA ASP A 63 8.22 24.14 37.08
C ASP A 63 6.95 23.38 36.67
N LEU A 64 6.45 23.61 35.44
CA LEU A 64 5.28 22.91 34.89
C LEU A 64 5.51 21.39 34.79
N ALA A 65 6.66 20.97 34.24
CA ALA A 65 7.00 19.56 34.06
C ALA A 65 7.24 18.85 35.40
N HIS A 66 7.91 19.52 36.34
CA HIS A 66 8.16 19.02 37.68
C HIS A 66 6.85 18.81 38.44
N SER A 67 5.97 19.81 38.45
CA SER A 67 4.65 19.71 39.07
C SER A 67 3.78 18.63 38.42
N LEU A 68 3.89 18.41 37.10
CA LEU A 68 3.20 17.32 36.42
C LEU A 68 3.71 15.95 36.87
N ARG A 69 5.03 15.78 37.01
CA ARG A 69 5.68 14.52 37.41
C ARG A 69 5.45 14.17 38.89
N GLU A 70 5.49 15.18 39.77
CA GLU A 70 5.34 14.99 41.22
C GLU A 70 3.87 14.88 41.67
N ARG A 71 2.92 15.11 40.76
CA ARG A 71 1.50 14.92 41.06
C ARG A 71 1.26 13.47 41.49
N LYS A 72 0.72 13.28 42.70
CA LYS A 72 0.25 11.94 43.14
C LYS A 72 -0.78 11.44 42.12
N SER A 73 -0.56 10.25 41.56
CA SER A 73 -1.51 9.57 40.67
C SER A 73 -2.91 9.69 41.27
N GLY A 74 -3.84 10.34 40.57
CA GLY A 74 -5.16 10.64 41.11
C GLY A 74 -5.83 9.37 41.64
N SER A 75 -6.42 9.43 42.83
CA SER A 75 -7.23 8.32 43.37
C SER A 75 -8.48 8.15 42.51
N GLY A 76 -8.63 7.03 41.81
CA GLY A 76 -9.81 6.71 40.99
C GLY A 76 -9.49 6.01 39.67
N LYS A 77 -10.45 6.00 38.73
CA LYS A 77 -10.34 5.31 37.42
C LYS A 77 -9.17 5.84 36.55
N ALA A 78 -8.94 7.15 36.54
CA ALA A 78 -7.88 7.79 35.74
C ALA A 78 -6.46 7.34 36.12
N GLY A 79 -6.20 7.10 37.42
CA GLY A 79 -4.90 6.60 37.89
C GLY A 79 -4.64 5.14 37.52
N ILE A 80 -5.71 4.34 37.33
CA ILE A 80 -5.62 2.93 36.92
C ILE A 80 -5.23 2.82 35.44
N VAL A 81 -5.87 3.61 34.57
CA VAL A 81 -5.57 3.61 33.12
C VAL A 81 -4.18 4.20 32.86
N GLN A 82 -3.80 5.28 33.54
CA GLN A 82 -2.46 5.85 33.37
C GLN A 82 -1.37 4.91 33.88
N GLY A 83 -1.63 4.16 34.96
CA GLY A 83 -0.75 3.08 35.42
C GLY A 83 -0.65 1.93 34.41
N LEU A 84 -1.76 1.56 33.78
CA LEU A 84 -1.80 0.55 32.71
C LEU A 84 -0.95 0.97 31.50
N LEU A 85 -1.08 2.22 31.04
CA LEU A 85 -0.31 2.78 29.92
C LEU A 85 1.20 2.93 30.23
N GLN A 86 1.56 3.09 31.50
CA GLN A 86 2.95 3.13 31.96
C GLN A 86 3.55 1.72 32.13
N GLU A 87 2.77 0.77 32.63
CA GLU A 87 3.19 -0.62 32.86
C GLU A 87 3.26 -1.40 31.54
N PHE A 88 2.38 -1.08 30.58
CA PHE A 88 2.40 -1.54 29.20
C PHE A 88 2.69 -0.36 28.28
N SER A 89 3.97 0.01 28.14
CA SER A 89 4.37 1.03 27.15
C SER A 89 3.71 0.71 25.81
N LEU A 90 2.94 1.66 25.25
CA LEU A 90 2.18 1.45 24.01
C LEU A 90 3.05 1.17 22.77
N SER A 91 4.36 1.39 22.89
CA SER A 91 5.37 0.99 21.91
C SER A 91 5.82 -0.46 22.03
N SER A 92 5.40 -1.20 23.06
CA SER A 92 5.67 -2.62 23.24
C SER A 92 4.67 -3.48 22.47
N GLN A 93 5.06 -4.72 22.12
CA GLN A 93 4.14 -5.66 21.47
C GLN A 93 2.93 -5.98 22.36
N GLU A 94 3.09 -5.98 23.68
CA GLU A 94 2.01 -6.18 24.64
C GLU A 94 1.02 -5.01 24.66
N GLY A 95 1.51 -3.77 24.60
CA GLY A 95 0.67 -2.57 24.49
C GLY A 95 -0.16 -2.56 23.20
N ILE A 96 0.47 -2.88 22.06
CA ILE A 96 -0.21 -3.01 20.76
C ILE A 96 -1.23 -4.16 20.79
N ALA A 97 -0.86 -5.32 21.34
CA ALA A 97 -1.76 -6.47 21.41
C ALA A 97 -2.98 -6.21 22.29
N LEU A 98 -2.81 -5.52 23.42
CA LEU A 98 -3.91 -5.10 24.30
C LEU A 98 -4.85 -4.12 23.59
N MET A 99 -4.30 -3.20 22.79
CA MET A 99 -5.08 -2.24 22.01
C MET A 99 -5.85 -2.89 20.87
N CYS A 100 -5.19 -3.75 20.08
CA CYS A 100 -5.84 -4.53 19.03
C CYS A 100 -6.95 -5.42 19.61
N LEU A 101 -6.69 -6.02 20.78
CA LEU A 101 -7.69 -6.82 21.49
C LEU A 101 -8.88 -5.96 21.92
N ALA A 102 -8.63 -4.79 22.52
CA ALA A 102 -9.69 -3.88 22.91
C ALA A 102 -10.53 -3.39 21.71
N GLU A 103 -9.87 -3.01 20.63
CA GLU A 103 -10.54 -2.50 19.44
C GLU A 103 -11.48 -3.56 18.83
N ALA A 104 -10.97 -4.77 18.64
CA ALA A 104 -11.73 -5.79 17.95
C ALA A 104 -12.73 -6.54 18.85
N LEU A 105 -12.58 -6.54 20.18
CA LEU A 105 -13.59 -7.11 21.09
C LEU A 105 -14.96 -6.41 21.04
N LEU A 106 -14.99 -5.11 20.75
CA LEU A 106 -16.21 -4.32 20.61
C LEU A 106 -16.77 -4.34 19.20
N ARG A 107 -15.92 -4.43 18.18
CA ARG A 107 -16.31 -4.37 16.77
C ARG A 107 -16.72 -5.70 16.18
N ILE A 108 -16.12 -6.81 16.62
CA ILE A 108 -16.43 -8.12 16.07
C ILE A 108 -17.86 -8.50 16.48
N PRO A 109 -18.81 -8.59 15.52
CA PRO A 109 -20.21 -8.83 15.82
C PRO A 109 -20.41 -10.23 16.40
N ASP A 110 -19.69 -11.21 15.86
CA ASP A 110 -19.83 -12.60 16.28
C ASP A 110 -18.95 -12.95 17.51
N LYS A 111 -19.39 -13.96 18.25
CA LYS A 111 -18.72 -14.37 19.49
C LYS A 111 -17.47 -15.21 19.24
N ALA A 112 -17.44 -16.00 18.17
CA ALA A 112 -16.41 -17.01 17.96
C ALA A 112 -15.10 -16.39 17.48
N THR A 113 -15.17 -15.48 16.51
CA THR A 113 -14.03 -14.67 16.02
C THR A 113 -13.43 -13.83 17.13
N ARG A 114 -14.29 -13.28 17.99
CA ARG A 114 -13.89 -12.51 19.18
C ARG A 114 -13.10 -13.37 20.18
N ASP A 115 -13.62 -14.54 20.52
CA ASP A 115 -12.94 -15.48 21.41
C ASP A 115 -11.61 -15.98 20.79
N LEU A 116 -11.54 -16.12 19.46
CA LEU A 116 -10.33 -16.48 18.72
C LEU A 116 -9.27 -15.37 18.80
N LEU A 117 -9.64 -14.11 18.59
CA LEU A 117 -8.73 -12.98 18.74
C LEU A 117 -8.18 -12.87 20.18
N ILE A 118 -9.04 -13.03 21.20
CA ILE A 118 -8.62 -13.05 22.61
C ILE A 118 -7.54 -14.11 22.81
N LYS A 119 -7.77 -15.33 22.32
CA LYS A 119 -6.81 -16.43 22.43
C LYS A 119 -5.50 -16.08 21.72
N ASP A 120 -5.58 -15.57 20.50
CA ASP A 120 -4.43 -15.25 19.66
C ASP A 120 -3.52 -14.19 20.33
N LYS A 121 -4.09 -13.04 20.70
CA LYS A 121 -3.33 -11.93 21.31
C LYS A 121 -2.82 -12.26 22.74
N ILE A 122 -3.57 -13.03 23.53
CA ILE A 122 -3.10 -13.47 24.86
C ILE A 122 -1.97 -14.50 24.74
N ASN A 123 -1.96 -15.38 23.74
CA ASN A 123 -0.89 -16.38 23.62
C ASN A 123 0.42 -15.82 23.07
N GLN A 124 0.38 -14.69 22.36
CA GLN A 124 1.57 -14.05 21.76
C GLN A 124 2.38 -13.21 22.75
N GLY A 125 1.75 -12.65 23.80
CA GLY A 125 2.47 -11.85 24.80
C GLY A 125 3.32 -12.71 25.73
N ASN A 126 4.51 -12.21 26.10
CA ASN A 126 5.38 -12.89 27.07
C ASN A 126 4.94 -12.56 28.51
N TRP A 127 3.66 -12.79 28.82
CA TRP A 127 3.00 -12.38 30.06
C TRP A 127 3.66 -12.94 31.33
N LYS A 128 4.52 -13.96 31.21
CA LYS A 128 5.25 -14.58 32.32
C LYS A 128 6.32 -13.66 32.93
N ASP A 129 6.93 -12.77 32.15
CA ASP A 129 8.03 -11.92 32.63
C ASP A 129 7.52 -10.72 33.45
N HIS A 130 6.24 -10.36 33.32
CA HIS A 130 5.59 -9.29 34.11
C HIS A 130 4.85 -9.82 35.36
N VAL A 131 4.75 -11.13 35.52
CA VAL A 131 4.16 -11.78 36.71
C VAL A 131 5.07 -11.66 37.95
N GLY A 132 6.33 -11.22 37.78
CA GLY A 132 7.35 -11.22 38.84
C GLY A 132 7.85 -9.87 39.36
N GLN A 133 7.51 -8.72 38.75
CA GLN A 133 8.15 -7.43 39.07
C GLN A 133 7.25 -6.36 39.70
N SER A 134 5.94 -6.53 39.79
CA SER A 134 5.05 -5.63 40.54
C SER A 134 4.08 -6.42 41.43
N SER A 135 4.12 -6.15 42.74
CA SER A 135 3.25 -6.79 43.76
C SER A 135 1.79 -6.32 43.73
N LEU A 136 1.36 -5.64 42.66
CA LEU A 136 0.09 -4.90 42.58
C LEU A 136 -0.92 -5.50 41.58
N MET A 137 -0.50 -6.30 40.61
CA MET A 137 -1.35 -6.77 39.51
C MET A 137 -2.33 -7.89 39.89
N PHE A 138 -2.00 -8.74 40.89
CA PHE A 138 -2.84 -9.90 41.25
C PHE A 138 -3.32 -9.94 42.71
N VAL A 139 -2.84 -9.06 43.58
CA VAL A 139 -3.34 -8.96 44.97
C VAL A 139 -4.75 -8.35 45.00
N ASN A 140 -5.15 -7.62 43.96
CA ASN A 140 -6.51 -7.11 43.83
C ASN A 140 -7.46 -8.03 43.08
N ALA A 141 -7.07 -9.19 42.56
CA ALA A 141 -8.04 -10.18 42.09
C ALA A 141 -9.00 -10.62 43.23
N ALA A 142 -8.49 -10.63 44.46
CA ALA A 142 -9.29 -10.79 45.68
C ALA A 142 -10.19 -9.57 45.94
N ALA A 143 -9.71 -8.33 45.72
CA ALA A 143 -10.50 -7.11 45.86
C ALA A 143 -11.63 -7.00 44.82
N TRP A 144 -11.38 -7.41 43.58
CA TRP A 144 -12.36 -7.44 42.49
C TRP A 144 -13.43 -8.52 42.73
N GLY A 145 -13.07 -9.67 43.32
CA GLY A 145 -14.01 -10.69 43.78
C GLY A 145 -14.76 -10.35 45.08
N LEU A 146 -14.14 -9.61 46.00
CA LEU A 146 -14.73 -9.14 47.26
C LEU A 146 -15.76 -8.02 47.02
N MET A 147 -15.52 -7.13 46.04
CA MET A 147 -16.46 -6.09 45.64
C MET A 147 -17.73 -6.66 44.97
N LEU A 148 -17.63 -7.86 44.38
CA LEU A 148 -18.74 -8.58 43.74
C LEU A 148 -19.59 -9.44 44.70
N THR A 149 -19.12 -9.72 45.93
CA THR A 149 -19.77 -10.71 46.82
C THR A 149 -20.18 -10.17 48.20
N GLY A 150 -19.78 -8.96 48.58
CA GLY A 150 -20.36 -8.23 49.72
C GLY A 150 -20.21 -8.89 51.10
N LYS A 151 -19.29 -9.85 51.30
CA LYS A 151 -19.04 -10.47 52.62
C LYS A 151 -17.56 -10.44 53.01
N LEU A 152 -17.27 -9.72 54.09
CA LEU A 152 -16.00 -9.73 54.82
C LEU A 152 -15.84 -11.04 55.60
N MET A 153 -14.79 -11.82 55.33
CA MET A 153 -14.27 -12.83 56.27
C MET A 153 -12.74 -12.94 56.20
N GLU A 154 -12.19 -13.35 57.34
CA GLU A 154 -10.80 -13.30 57.80
C GLU A 154 -9.76 -14.04 56.94
N THR A 155 -8.53 -13.50 56.99
CA THR A 155 -7.29 -13.98 56.37
C THR A 155 -6.83 -15.37 56.87
N PRO A 156 -6.62 -16.37 55.99
CA PRO A 156 -5.87 -17.58 56.32
C PRO A 156 -4.40 -17.51 55.85
N GLN A 157 -3.54 -18.14 56.65
CA GLN A 157 -2.08 -18.26 56.50
C GLN A 157 -1.60 -19.04 55.26
N GLN A 158 -0.54 -18.50 54.65
CA GLN A 158 0.59 -19.17 53.96
C GLN A 158 0.33 -20.50 53.22
N LYS A 159 -0.09 -20.41 51.95
CA LYS A 159 0.39 -21.24 50.81
C LYS A 159 0.38 -20.40 49.53
N SER A 160 1.35 -20.61 48.64
CA SER A 160 1.62 -19.69 47.52
C SER A 160 0.44 -19.57 46.54
N LEU A 161 0.02 -18.32 46.32
CA LEU A 161 -1.02 -17.89 45.37
C LEU A 161 -0.77 -18.36 43.93
N SER A 162 0.49 -18.65 43.57
CA SER A 162 0.88 -19.16 42.25
C SER A 162 0.20 -20.49 41.89
N SER A 163 0.01 -21.39 42.85
CA SER A 163 -0.62 -22.71 42.64
C SER A 163 -2.15 -22.65 42.56
N LEU A 164 -2.77 -21.65 43.19
CA LEU A 164 -4.20 -21.36 43.06
C LEU A 164 -4.51 -20.68 41.71
N LEU A 165 -3.61 -19.85 41.20
CA LEU A 165 -3.72 -19.19 39.89
C LEU A 165 -3.56 -20.16 38.71
N THR A 166 -2.63 -21.11 38.75
CA THR A 166 -2.54 -22.16 37.71
C THR A 166 -3.77 -23.08 37.73
N GLY A 167 -4.33 -23.34 38.91
CA GLY A 167 -5.58 -24.08 39.07
C GLY A 167 -6.80 -23.33 38.54
N ILE A 168 -6.86 -22.00 38.70
CA ILE A 168 -7.95 -21.14 38.22
C ILE A 168 -7.84 -20.87 36.72
N LEU A 169 -6.65 -20.68 36.15
CA LEU A 169 -6.45 -20.60 34.70
C LEU A 169 -6.77 -21.93 33.98
N ALA A 170 -6.62 -23.07 34.67
CA ALA A 170 -6.99 -24.39 34.16
C ALA A 170 -8.46 -24.80 34.43
N ARG A 171 -9.16 -24.22 35.43
CA ARG A 171 -10.55 -24.58 35.80
C ARG A 171 -11.60 -23.49 35.59
N SER A 172 -11.23 -22.23 35.46
CA SER A 172 -12.18 -21.11 35.38
C SER A 172 -12.24 -20.59 33.95
N GLY A 173 -13.33 -20.94 33.26
CA GLY A 173 -13.50 -20.78 31.82
C GLY A 173 -13.42 -19.35 31.30
N ARG A 174 -13.12 -19.26 30.00
CA ARG A 174 -13.07 -18.12 29.06
C ARG A 174 -13.96 -16.90 29.38
N GLY A 175 -15.06 -17.05 30.11
CA GLY A 175 -15.97 -15.97 30.49
C GLY A 175 -15.49 -14.97 31.54
N ILE A 176 -14.52 -15.32 32.41
CA ILE A 176 -14.03 -14.38 33.44
C ILE A 176 -13.03 -13.38 32.85
N ILE A 177 -12.09 -13.85 32.01
CA ILE A 177 -11.14 -12.99 31.29
C ILE A 177 -11.90 -12.01 30.41
N ARG A 178 -12.92 -12.50 29.68
CA ARG A 178 -13.82 -11.66 28.88
C ARG A 178 -14.47 -10.55 29.70
N LYS A 179 -15.11 -10.88 30.82
CA LYS A 179 -15.74 -9.86 31.68
C LYS A 179 -14.73 -8.84 32.22
N ALA A 180 -13.50 -9.26 32.52
CA ALA A 180 -12.46 -8.35 32.98
C ALA A 180 -12.01 -7.38 31.86
N VAL A 181 -11.84 -7.87 30.64
CA VAL A 181 -11.48 -7.02 29.48
C VAL A 181 -12.63 -6.10 29.09
N ASP A 182 -13.88 -6.59 29.04
CA ASP A 182 -15.07 -5.77 28.77
C ASP A 182 -15.20 -4.60 29.78
N VAL A 183 -14.92 -4.86 31.06
CA VAL A 183 -14.93 -3.82 32.11
C VAL A 183 -13.77 -2.85 31.96
N ALA A 184 -12.54 -3.34 31.73
CA ALA A 184 -11.38 -2.49 31.50
C ALA A 184 -11.57 -1.55 30.31
N MET A 185 -12.22 -2.04 29.24
CA MET A 185 -12.49 -1.25 28.05
C MET A 185 -13.56 -0.20 28.26
N ARG A 186 -14.65 -0.50 28.96
CA ARG A 186 -15.63 0.52 29.35
C ARG A 186 -14.97 1.61 30.20
N MET A 187 -14.07 1.22 31.10
CA MET A 187 -13.30 2.17 31.90
C MET A 187 -12.33 3.02 31.07
N MET A 188 -11.74 2.48 29.99
CA MET A 188 -10.92 3.25 29.05
C MET A 188 -11.77 4.15 28.16
N GLY A 189 -12.93 3.68 27.69
CA GLY A 189 -13.89 4.47 26.91
C GLY A 189 -14.30 5.73 27.65
N GLU A 190 -14.73 5.60 28.91
CA GLU A 190 -15.08 6.74 29.80
C GLU A 190 -13.93 7.75 30.04
N GLN A 191 -12.68 7.41 29.73
CA GLN A 191 -11.53 8.31 29.89
C GLN A 191 -11.11 9.00 28.59
N PHE A 192 -11.36 8.40 27.44
CA PHE A 192 -10.97 8.94 26.13
C PHE A 192 -12.14 9.62 25.38
N VAL A 193 -13.39 9.36 25.78
CA VAL A 193 -14.54 10.20 25.40
C VAL A 193 -15.06 10.95 26.61
N THR A 194 -15.53 12.17 26.37
CA THR A 194 -16.19 12.97 27.39
C THR A 194 -17.61 12.46 27.66
N GLY A 195 -18.26 11.82 26.68
CA GLY A 195 -19.56 11.16 26.82
C GLY A 195 -19.91 10.33 25.58
N GLU A 196 -20.86 9.40 25.70
CA GLU A 196 -21.34 8.64 24.52
C GLU A 196 -22.22 9.50 23.63
N THR A 197 -22.89 10.48 24.23
CA THR A 197 -23.75 11.48 23.57
C THR A 197 -23.29 12.89 23.91
N ILE A 198 -23.72 13.88 23.10
CA ILE A 198 -23.36 15.27 23.32
C ILE A 198 -23.95 15.81 24.63
N GLU A 199 -25.14 15.36 25.03
CA GLU A 199 -25.78 15.76 26.28
C GLU A 199 -24.99 15.27 27.51
N GLU A 200 -24.49 14.04 27.47
CA GLU A 200 -23.61 13.52 28.52
C GLU A 200 -22.29 14.27 28.57
N ALA A 201 -21.69 14.54 27.42
CA ALA A 201 -20.43 15.26 27.33
C ALA A 201 -20.55 16.69 27.90
N LEU A 202 -21.63 17.40 27.57
CA LEU A 202 -21.94 18.74 28.11
C LEU A 202 -22.08 18.71 29.63
N LYS A 203 -22.76 17.69 30.19
CA LYS A 203 -22.91 17.56 31.64
C LYS A 203 -21.57 17.28 32.33
N HIS A 204 -20.71 16.46 31.73
CA HIS A 204 -19.38 16.18 32.29
C HIS A 204 -18.43 17.39 32.19
N ALA A 205 -18.66 18.29 31.23
CA ALA A 205 -17.86 19.50 31.04
C ALA A 205 -18.02 20.55 32.16
N GLU A 206 -19.20 20.65 32.79
CA GLU A 206 -19.54 21.66 33.80
C GLU A 206 -18.45 21.83 34.89
N VAL A 207 -17.89 20.71 35.38
CA VAL A 207 -16.91 20.70 36.48
C VAL A 207 -15.61 21.44 36.15
N LEU A 208 -15.15 21.36 34.91
CA LEU A 208 -13.92 22.05 34.47
C LEU A 208 -14.25 23.43 33.90
N GLU A 209 -15.44 23.64 33.33
CA GLU A 209 -15.92 24.98 32.96
C GLU A 209 -15.98 25.92 34.16
N ASP A 210 -16.44 25.44 35.32
CA ASP A 210 -16.45 26.21 36.58
C ASP A 210 -15.05 26.65 37.04
N LYS A 211 -14.00 25.95 36.59
CA LYS A 211 -12.59 26.30 36.86
C LYS A 211 -11.98 27.21 35.79
N GLY A 212 -12.73 27.58 34.76
CA GLY A 212 -12.30 28.46 33.67
C GLY A 212 -11.80 27.73 32.42
N PHE A 213 -11.99 26.40 32.32
CA PHE A 213 -11.79 25.69 31.06
C PHE A 213 -12.96 25.97 30.10
N GLN A 214 -12.72 25.70 28.83
CA GLN A 214 -13.72 25.76 27.76
C GLN A 214 -13.70 24.44 26.99
N TYR A 215 -14.67 24.21 26.11
CA TYR A 215 -14.75 22.97 25.34
C TYR A 215 -14.85 23.21 23.84
N SER A 216 -14.30 22.26 23.06
CA SER A 216 -14.60 22.06 21.64
C SER A 216 -14.92 20.59 21.44
N TYR A 217 -16.14 20.28 21.03
CA TYR A 217 -16.59 18.90 20.90
C TYR A 217 -16.19 18.32 19.54
N ASP A 218 -15.65 17.09 19.55
CA ASP A 218 -15.33 16.29 18.37
C ASP A 218 -16.27 15.10 18.28
N MET A 219 -17.14 15.10 17.29
CA MET A 219 -18.16 14.06 17.11
C MET A 219 -17.60 12.77 16.49
N LEU A 220 -16.27 12.64 16.35
CA LEU A 220 -15.56 11.44 15.90
C LEU A 220 -15.87 10.98 14.46
N GLY A 221 -16.71 11.72 13.72
CA GLY A 221 -16.97 11.44 12.31
C GLY A 221 -15.78 11.79 11.43
N GLU A 222 -15.38 10.86 10.56
CA GLU A 222 -14.34 11.05 9.55
C GLU A 222 -14.53 10.05 8.38
N ALA A 223 -13.90 10.36 7.24
CA ALA A 223 -13.76 9.44 6.10
C ALA A 223 -15.07 8.76 5.66
N ALA A 224 -16.11 9.55 5.38
CA ALA A 224 -17.32 9.02 4.75
C ALA A 224 -16.96 8.30 3.45
N LEU A 225 -17.57 7.14 3.19
CA LEU A 225 -17.39 6.40 1.93
C LEU A 225 -18.65 6.44 1.07
N THR A 226 -19.79 6.79 1.66
CA THR A 226 -21.10 6.77 1.02
C THR A 226 -21.90 8.04 1.33
N ASP A 227 -22.89 8.39 0.50
CA ASP A 227 -23.79 9.52 0.79
C ASP A 227 -24.51 9.34 2.14
N PRO A 228 -25.02 8.13 2.51
CA PRO A 228 -25.60 7.90 3.83
C PRO A 228 -24.64 8.15 5.00
N ASP A 229 -23.36 7.81 4.88
CA ASP A 229 -22.37 8.13 5.92
C ASP A 229 -22.23 9.65 6.08
N ALA A 230 -22.07 10.35 4.96
CA ALA A 230 -21.92 11.79 4.93
C ALA A 230 -23.17 12.53 5.46
N GLU A 231 -24.35 11.97 5.23
CA GLU A 231 -25.61 12.51 5.74
C GLU A 231 -25.78 12.24 7.24
N ARG A 232 -25.42 11.04 7.71
CA ARG A 232 -25.40 10.71 9.13
C ARG A 232 -24.48 11.68 9.89
N TYR A 233 -23.25 11.86 9.43
CA TYR A 233 -22.31 12.76 10.11
C TYR A 233 -22.76 14.22 10.05
N TYR A 234 -23.36 14.67 8.94
CA TYR A 234 -23.97 15.99 8.86
C TYR A 234 -25.08 16.20 9.91
N GLN A 235 -25.95 15.20 10.09
CA GLN A 235 -26.98 15.24 11.13
C GLN A 235 -26.39 15.21 12.53
N ASP A 236 -25.38 14.36 12.79
CA ASP A 236 -24.69 14.29 14.08
C ASP A 236 -24.06 15.65 14.45
N TYR A 237 -23.44 16.35 13.50
CA TYR A 237 -22.94 17.70 13.71
C TYR A 237 -24.05 18.71 13.94
N THR A 238 -25.15 18.63 13.19
CA THR A 238 -26.31 19.52 13.34
C THR A 238 -26.91 19.41 14.74
N ASP A 239 -27.15 18.19 15.21
CA ASP A 239 -27.71 17.90 16.53
C ASP A 239 -26.75 18.37 17.64
N ALA A 240 -25.45 18.11 17.47
CA ALA A 240 -24.43 18.59 18.40
C ALA A 240 -24.38 20.11 18.48
N ILE A 241 -24.43 20.84 17.35
CA ILE A 241 -24.45 22.31 17.34
C ILE A 241 -25.67 22.84 18.09
N HIS A 242 -26.85 22.24 17.91
CA HIS A 242 -28.04 22.62 18.68
C HIS A 242 -27.84 22.44 20.19
N ALA A 243 -27.35 21.27 20.62
CA ALA A 243 -27.12 20.99 22.03
C ALA A 243 -26.07 21.92 22.66
N ILE A 244 -24.92 22.08 21.98
CA ILE A 244 -23.83 22.97 22.42
C ILE A 244 -24.30 24.43 22.48
N GLY A 245 -25.04 24.87 21.45
CA GLY A 245 -25.55 26.23 21.36
C GLY A 245 -26.54 26.58 22.48
N GLN A 246 -27.42 25.64 22.83
CA GLN A 246 -28.34 25.79 23.97
C GLN A 246 -27.58 25.85 25.31
N ALA A 247 -26.56 25.00 25.48
CA ALA A 247 -25.73 24.96 26.69
C ALA A 247 -24.80 26.18 26.83
N SER A 248 -24.39 26.80 25.72
CA SER A 248 -23.55 28.01 25.72
C SER A 248 -24.18 29.18 26.49
N ALA A 249 -25.52 29.20 26.63
CA ALA A 249 -26.27 30.16 27.43
C ALA A 249 -25.93 31.65 27.14
N GLY A 250 -25.60 31.96 25.89
CA GLY A 250 -25.27 33.32 25.45
C GLY A 250 -23.83 33.77 25.69
N LYS A 251 -22.91 32.85 26.10
CA LYS A 251 -21.46 33.09 26.04
C LYS A 251 -21.05 33.37 24.58
N ASP A 252 -19.97 34.12 24.39
CA ASP A 252 -19.42 34.39 23.06
C ASP A 252 -18.54 33.24 22.54
N VAL A 253 -18.09 33.34 21.29
CA VAL A 253 -17.28 32.30 20.63
C VAL A 253 -15.95 31.98 21.34
N TYR A 254 -15.47 32.89 22.22
CA TYR A 254 -14.23 32.71 22.96
C TYR A 254 -14.48 32.05 24.31
N ASN A 255 -15.48 32.52 25.06
CA ASN A 255 -15.73 32.04 26.42
C ASN A 255 -16.72 30.88 26.49
N GLY A 256 -17.50 30.67 25.43
CA GLY A 256 -18.43 29.56 25.29
C GLY A 256 -17.79 28.32 24.66
N PRO A 257 -18.52 27.19 24.65
CA PRO A 257 -18.09 25.98 23.94
C PRO A 257 -18.15 26.17 22.41
N GLY A 258 -17.51 25.25 21.69
CA GLY A 258 -17.59 25.16 20.24
C GLY A 258 -17.61 23.72 19.75
N ILE A 259 -17.55 23.53 18.44
CA ILE A 259 -17.49 22.22 17.79
C ILE A 259 -16.31 22.15 16.82
N SER A 260 -15.77 20.96 16.60
CA SER A 260 -14.81 20.67 15.54
C SER A 260 -15.43 19.69 14.54
N ILE A 261 -15.30 20.01 13.25
CA ILE A 261 -15.81 19.19 12.14
C ILE A 261 -14.66 18.74 11.25
N LYS A 262 -14.79 17.57 10.62
CA LYS A 262 -13.87 17.07 9.59
C LYS A 262 -14.57 17.09 8.24
N LEU A 263 -13.88 17.60 7.21
CA LEU A 263 -14.46 17.74 5.88
C LEU A 263 -14.66 16.37 5.21
N SER A 264 -13.77 15.42 5.47
CA SER A 264 -13.93 14.02 5.00
C SER A 264 -15.17 13.32 5.56
N ALA A 265 -15.70 13.75 6.70
CA ALA A 265 -16.94 13.19 7.26
C ALA A 265 -18.17 13.64 6.48
N LEU A 266 -18.10 14.80 5.81
CA LEU A 266 -19.25 15.45 5.20
C LEU A 266 -19.39 15.17 3.70
N HIS A 267 -18.41 14.49 3.10
CA HIS A 267 -18.47 14.15 1.68
C HIS A 267 -17.62 12.92 1.34
N PRO A 268 -18.18 11.93 0.62
CA PRO A 268 -17.50 10.67 0.40
C PRO A 268 -16.29 10.75 -0.52
N ARG A 269 -16.18 11.83 -1.31
CA ARG A 269 -15.11 12.06 -2.28
C ARG A 269 -14.38 13.38 -2.03
N TYR A 270 -14.02 13.67 -0.79
CA TYR A 270 -13.23 14.85 -0.42
C TYR A 270 -11.75 14.68 -0.83
N GLN A 271 -11.46 15.03 -2.09
CA GLN A 271 -10.13 14.89 -2.71
C GLN A 271 -9.97 15.82 -3.92
N ARG A 272 -8.72 16.15 -4.29
CA ARG A 272 -8.40 17.18 -5.32
C ARG A 272 -8.99 16.86 -6.71
N SER A 273 -9.13 15.59 -7.05
CA SER A 273 -9.73 15.18 -8.32
C SER A 273 -11.23 15.41 -8.43
N GLN A 274 -11.94 15.67 -7.32
CA GLN A 274 -13.40 15.80 -7.28
C GLN A 274 -13.80 17.22 -6.83
N MET A 275 -13.03 18.22 -7.29
CA MET A 275 -13.15 19.61 -6.84
C MET A 275 -14.54 20.21 -7.13
N ASP A 276 -15.13 19.87 -8.28
CA ASP A 276 -16.50 20.29 -8.63
C ASP A 276 -17.51 19.80 -7.58
N ARG A 277 -17.48 18.50 -7.25
CA ARG A 277 -18.35 17.91 -6.22
C ARG A 277 -18.10 18.49 -4.84
N VAL A 278 -16.83 18.76 -4.50
CA VAL A 278 -16.50 19.39 -3.22
C VAL A 278 -17.13 20.79 -3.10
N HIS A 279 -17.08 21.60 -4.16
CA HIS A 279 -17.69 22.93 -4.13
C HIS A 279 -19.22 22.93 -4.28
N ASP A 280 -19.79 21.95 -4.99
CA ASP A 280 -21.22 21.87 -5.26
C ASP A 280 -22.00 21.11 -4.17
N GLU A 281 -21.41 20.05 -3.60
CA GLU A 281 -22.06 19.13 -2.65
C GLU A 281 -21.60 19.39 -1.20
N LEU A 282 -20.28 19.42 -0.95
CA LEU A 282 -19.73 19.56 0.41
C LEU A 282 -19.89 20.97 0.97
N TYR A 283 -19.60 22.01 0.18
CA TYR A 283 -19.61 23.38 0.66
C TYR A 283 -20.97 23.80 1.26
N GLY A 284 -22.08 23.40 0.64
CA GLY A 284 -23.42 23.71 1.13
C GLY A 284 -23.64 23.22 2.56
N LYS A 285 -23.23 21.97 2.85
CA LYS A 285 -23.31 21.39 4.20
C LYS A 285 -22.47 22.18 5.21
N VAL A 286 -21.24 22.55 4.85
CA VAL A 286 -20.35 23.35 5.71
C VAL A 286 -20.95 24.73 6.01
N LEU A 287 -21.51 25.38 4.99
CA LEU A 287 -22.16 26.69 5.15
C LEU A 287 -23.37 26.60 6.08
N GLU A 288 -24.22 25.59 5.93
CA GLU A 288 -25.38 25.39 6.79
C GLU A 288 -24.98 25.18 8.26
N LEU A 289 -23.99 24.34 8.52
CA LEU A 289 -23.44 24.15 9.87
C LEU A 289 -22.85 25.45 10.43
N ALA A 290 -22.14 26.23 9.61
CA ALA A 290 -21.59 27.52 10.00
C ALA A 290 -22.68 28.57 10.30
N GLN A 291 -23.75 28.61 9.52
CA GLN A 291 -24.90 29.48 9.78
C GLN A 291 -25.60 29.09 11.09
N LEU A 292 -25.69 27.79 11.38
CA LEU A 292 -26.26 27.30 12.64
C LEU A 292 -25.36 27.64 13.83
N ALA A 293 -24.05 27.45 13.70
CA ALA A 293 -23.07 27.85 14.72
C ALA A 293 -23.10 29.37 14.97
N LYS A 294 -23.24 30.18 13.90
CA LYS A 294 -23.47 31.63 13.99
C LYS A 294 -24.75 31.96 14.76
N HIS A 295 -25.86 31.26 14.50
CA HIS A 295 -27.13 31.50 15.18
C HIS A 295 -26.99 31.40 16.72
N TYR A 296 -26.22 30.42 17.19
CA TYR A 296 -25.91 30.25 18.61
C TYR A 296 -24.67 31.03 19.10
N ASN A 297 -23.97 31.71 18.19
CA ASN A 297 -22.71 32.42 18.44
C ASN A 297 -21.64 31.54 19.11
N ILE A 298 -21.52 30.29 18.68
CA ILE A 298 -20.46 29.36 19.11
C ILE A 298 -19.35 29.27 18.06
N GLY A 299 -18.17 28.77 18.45
CA GLY A 299 -17.08 28.50 17.51
C GLY A 299 -17.29 27.20 16.72
N LEU A 300 -16.98 27.21 15.42
CA LEU A 300 -16.92 26.01 14.57
C LEU A 300 -15.53 25.93 13.95
N ASN A 301 -14.76 24.92 14.34
CA ASN A 301 -13.43 24.66 13.83
C ASN A 301 -13.48 23.61 12.71
N ILE A 302 -12.82 23.90 11.59
CA ILE A 302 -12.55 22.91 10.54
C ILE A 302 -11.20 22.26 10.84
N ASP A 303 -11.22 20.96 11.15
CA ASP A 303 -10.01 20.17 11.42
C ASP A 303 -9.16 19.95 10.17
N ALA A 304 -7.84 19.88 10.38
CA ALA A 304 -6.88 19.57 9.33
C ALA A 304 -6.59 18.08 9.27
N GLU A 305 -6.59 17.54 8.05
CA GLU A 305 -6.46 16.11 7.75
C GLU A 305 -5.11 15.82 7.06
N GLU A 306 -5.08 14.98 6.01
CA GLU A 306 -3.89 14.67 5.22
C GLU A 306 -3.39 15.88 4.42
N THR A 307 -2.11 15.82 4.02
CA THR A 307 -1.42 16.96 3.41
C THR A 307 -2.01 17.36 2.05
N ASP A 308 -2.55 16.42 1.28
CA ASP A 308 -3.17 16.69 -0.03
C ASP A 308 -4.55 17.36 0.03
N ARG A 309 -5.14 17.41 1.22
CA ARG A 309 -6.42 18.09 1.49
C ARG A 309 -6.26 19.53 1.98
N LEU A 310 -5.03 19.99 2.24
CA LEU A 310 -4.79 21.34 2.78
C LEU A 310 -5.25 22.45 1.82
N GLU A 311 -4.89 22.39 0.54
CA GLU A 311 -5.23 23.48 -0.39
C GLU A 311 -6.74 23.52 -0.66
N ILE A 312 -7.39 22.35 -0.76
CA ILE A 312 -8.84 22.23 -0.92
C ILE A 312 -9.59 22.83 0.28
N SER A 313 -9.13 22.56 1.52
CA SER A 313 -9.77 23.13 2.71
C SER A 313 -9.57 24.63 2.83
N LEU A 314 -8.46 25.18 2.33
CA LEU A 314 -8.23 26.63 2.27
C LEU A 314 -9.18 27.31 1.29
N GLU A 315 -9.46 26.71 0.13
CA GLU A 315 -10.46 27.24 -0.82
C GLU A 315 -11.86 27.30 -0.18
N LEU A 316 -12.27 26.23 0.52
CA LEU A 316 -13.55 26.21 1.23
C LEU A 316 -13.60 27.23 2.37
N LEU A 317 -12.49 27.42 3.10
CA LEU A 317 -12.36 28.44 4.14
C LEU A 317 -12.48 29.86 3.55
N GLU A 318 -11.80 30.14 2.44
CA GLU A 318 -11.86 31.45 1.78
C GLU A 318 -13.28 31.76 1.33
N ARG A 319 -13.94 30.82 0.66
CA ARG A 319 -15.35 30.95 0.27
C ARG A 319 -16.24 31.23 1.48
N LEU A 320 -16.06 30.50 2.58
CA LEU A 320 -16.81 30.70 3.83
C LEU A 320 -16.56 32.08 4.47
N CYS A 321 -15.34 32.61 4.42
CA CYS A 321 -15.01 33.92 4.99
C CYS A 321 -15.71 35.08 4.28
N PHE A 322 -15.98 34.96 2.98
CA PHE A 322 -16.65 35.98 2.16
C PHE A 322 -18.18 35.80 2.10
N GLU A 323 -18.76 34.81 2.79
CA GLU A 323 -20.21 34.64 2.83
C GLU A 323 -20.90 35.79 3.57
N PRO A 324 -21.78 36.57 2.90
CA PRO A 324 -22.47 37.70 3.53
C PRO A 324 -23.31 37.26 4.73
N LYS A 325 -23.86 36.04 4.67
CA LYS A 325 -24.65 35.47 5.77
C LYS A 325 -23.84 35.29 7.06
N LEU A 326 -22.51 35.34 7.00
CA LEU A 326 -21.62 35.17 8.13
C LEU A 326 -20.95 36.48 8.60
N GLU A 327 -21.23 37.64 7.99
CA GLU A 327 -20.51 38.94 8.17
C GLU A 327 -20.12 39.27 9.63
N ASP A 328 -21.06 39.25 10.58
CA ASP A 328 -20.77 39.61 11.98
C ASP A 328 -20.28 38.48 12.90
N TRP A 329 -20.05 37.28 12.36
CA TRP A 329 -19.66 36.12 13.18
C TRP A 329 -18.14 35.95 13.26
N LYS A 330 -17.66 35.75 14.49
CA LYS A 330 -16.23 35.60 14.83
C LYS A 330 -15.81 34.15 15.08
N GLY A 331 -16.74 33.20 14.90
CA GLY A 331 -16.55 31.80 15.27
C GLY A 331 -16.01 30.90 14.16
N ILE A 332 -15.59 31.47 13.02
CA ILE A 332 -14.94 30.70 11.94
C ILE A 332 -13.57 30.25 12.44
N GLY A 333 -13.42 28.95 12.66
CA GLY A 333 -12.20 28.32 13.10
C GLY A 333 -11.57 27.40 12.06
N PHE A 334 -10.24 27.32 12.06
CA PHE A 334 -9.48 26.50 11.12
C PHE A 334 -8.19 25.98 11.77
N VAL A 335 -7.89 24.70 11.55
CA VAL A 335 -6.69 24.05 12.08
C VAL A 335 -5.55 24.12 11.07
N ILE A 336 -4.34 24.40 11.55
CA ILE A 336 -3.10 24.33 10.76
C ILE A 336 -2.06 23.47 11.47
N GLN A 337 -1.27 22.71 10.71
CA GLN A 337 -0.40 21.66 11.24
C GLN A 337 1.08 22.01 11.09
N ALA A 338 1.76 22.32 12.20
CA ALA A 338 3.15 22.76 12.23
C ALA A 338 4.17 21.73 11.71
N TYR A 339 3.82 20.44 11.68
CA TYR A 339 4.67 19.39 11.11
C TYR A 339 4.79 19.46 9.58
N GLN A 340 3.90 20.20 8.90
CA GLN A 340 3.97 20.39 7.45
C GLN A 340 4.96 21.50 7.12
N LYS A 341 5.75 21.29 6.08
CA LYS A 341 6.72 22.30 5.59
C LYS A 341 6.05 23.58 5.11
N ARG A 342 4.76 23.53 4.75
CA ARG A 342 3.94 24.66 4.31
C ARG A 342 3.39 25.53 5.43
N CYS A 343 3.32 25.03 6.67
CA CYS A 343 2.56 25.68 7.75
C CYS A 343 2.98 27.13 7.98
N PHE A 344 4.28 27.42 7.91
CA PHE A 344 4.82 28.78 8.09
C PHE A 344 4.27 29.80 7.08
N TYR A 345 3.94 29.36 5.86
CA TYR A 345 3.35 30.16 4.79
C TYR A 345 1.82 30.18 4.87
N VAL A 346 1.19 29.08 5.33
CA VAL A 346 -0.25 29.04 5.62
C VAL A 346 -0.63 30.10 6.66
N VAL A 347 0.21 30.34 7.66
CA VAL A 347 -0.01 31.42 8.64
C VAL A 347 -0.13 32.79 7.96
N ASP A 348 0.69 33.07 6.94
CA ASP A 348 0.60 34.35 6.21
C ASP A 348 -0.70 34.45 5.42
N TYR A 349 -1.10 33.36 4.75
CA TYR A 349 -2.35 33.28 4.01
C TYR A 349 -3.57 33.50 4.91
N VAL A 350 -3.67 32.83 6.07
CA VAL A 350 -4.85 32.99 6.94
C VAL A 350 -4.93 34.38 7.57
N ILE A 351 -3.78 35.01 7.87
CA ILE A 351 -3.74 36.40 8.34
C ILE A 351 -4.19 37.35 7.22
N ASP A 352 -3.75 37.13 5.99
CA ASP A 352 -4.18 37.92 4.82
C ASP A 352 -5.68 37.73 4.54
N LEU A 353 -6.16 36.49 4.51
CA LEU A 353 -7.57 36.16 4.35
C LEU A 353 -8.43 36.85 5.41
N ALA A 354 -8.02 36.82 6.67
CA ALA A 354 -8.68 37.54 7.76
C ALA A 354 -8.76 39.06 7.50
N LYS A 355 -7.67 39.68 6.99
CA LYS A 355 -7.67 41.11 6.63
C LYS A 355 -8.64 41.42 5.48
N ARG A 356 -8.58 40.64 4.40
CA ARG A 356 -9.40 40.88 3.20
C ARG A 356 -10.89 40.62 3.45
N SER A 357 -11.21 39.60 4.25
CA SER A 357 -12.59 39.26 4.63
C SER A 357 -13.11 40.07 5.83
N GLN A 358 -12.27 40.90 6.46
CA GLN A 358 -12.59 41.66 7.67
C GLN A 358 -13.08 40.76 8.83
N LYS A 359 -12.53 39.55 8.92
CA LYS A 359 -12.81 38.57 9.96
C LYS A 359 -11.69 38.51 10.99
N ARG A 360 -12.03 38.10 12.20
CA ARG A 360 -11.05 37.60 13.17
C ARG A 360 -11.17 36.08 13.24
N LEU A 361 -10.25 35.36 12.61
CA LEU A 361 -10.33 33.90 12.47
C LEU A 361 -9.79 33.18 13.71
N MET A 362 -10.46 32.12 14.16
CA MET A 362 -9.96 31.27 15.24
C MET A 362 -8.97 30.24 14.67
N ILE A 363 -7.66 30.48 14.83
CA ILE A 363 -6.64 29.63 14.19
C ILE A 363 -6.06 28.67 15.22
N ARG A 364 -6.41 27.39 15.10
CA ARG A 364 -5.83 26.33 15.93
C ARG A 364 -4.52 25.85 15.35
N LEU A 365 -3.42 26.09 16.06
CA LEU A 365 -2.11 25.57 15.70
C LEU A 365 -1.89 24.22 16.41
N VAL A 366 -1.79 23.15 15.64
CA VAL A 366 -1.43 21.80 16.13
C VAL A 366 -0.06 21.41 15.59
N LYS A 367 0.51 20.31 16.09
CA LYS A 367 1.68 19.68 15.43
C LYS A 367 1.24 18.95 14.16
N GLY A 368 0.45 17.89 14.30
CA GLY A 368 -0.05 17.07 13.20
C GLY A 368 -0.30 15.63 13.67
N ALA A 369 -1.22 14.92 13.02
CA ALA A 369 -1.70 13.60 13.47
C ALA A 369 -1.52 12.46 12.44
N TYR A 370 -1.00 12.75 11.25
CA TYR A 370 -0.93 11.80 10.12
C TYR A 370 0.51 11.46 9.70
N TRP A 371 1.50 11.71 10.57
CA TRP A 371 2.91 11.76 10.17
C TRP A 371 3.40 10.48 9.50
N ASP A 372 3.12 9.32 10.07
CA ASP A 372 3.55 8.02 9.52
C ASP A 372 2.93 7.70 8.15
N SER A 373 1.65 8.04 7.99
CA SER A 373 0.89 7.86 6.75
C SER A 373 1.43 8.77 5.64
N GLU A 374 1.83 10.00 5.97
CA GLU A 374 2.49 10.92 5.02
C GLU A 374 3.87 10.42 4.59
N ILE A 375 4.65 9.84 5.51
CA ILE A 375 5.94 9.19 5.17
C ILE A 375 5.71 8.00 4.23
N LYS A 376 4.79 7.10 4.59
CA LYS A 376 4.46 5.91 3.78
C LYS A 376 3.97 6.31 2.38
N LYS A 377 3.02 7.25 2.30
CA LYS A 377 2.44 7.72 1.02
C LYS A 377 3.51 8.31 0.10
N ALA A 378 4.35 9.22 0.60
CA ALA A 378 5.42 9.82 -0.18
C ALA A 378 6.44 8.79 -0.71
N GLN A 379 6.73 7.74 0.07
CA GLN A 379 7.59 6.63 -0.36
C GLN A 379 6.95 5.78 -1.46
N ILE A 380 5.68 5.38 -1.27
CA ILE A 380 4.92 4.57 -2.24
C ILE A 380 4.80 5.32 -3.56
N GLU A 381 4.48 6.61 -3.51
CA GLU A 381 4.25 7.45 -4.70
C GLU A 381 5.55 7.93 -5.38
N GLY A 382 6.74 7.63 -4.81
CA GLY A 382 8.01 7.99 -5.42
C GLY A 382 8.27 9.51 -5.47
N MET A 383 7.86 10.22 -4.41
CA MET A 383 7.96 11.68 -4.34
C MET A 383 9.39 12.19 -4.15
N THR A 384 9.66 13.45 -4.45
CA THR A 384 11.01 14.04 -4.33
C THR A 384 11.46 14.21 -2.88
N ASP A 385 10.55 14.55 -1.99
CA ASP A 385 10.74 14.75 -0.55
C ASP A 385 9.40 14.51 0.17
N TYR A 386 9.42 14.59 1.50
CA TYR A 386 8.26 14.47 2.36
C TYR A 386 7.51 15.80 2.50
N PRO A 387 6.17 15.78 2.60
CA PRO A 387 5.37 16.98 2.85
C PRO A 387 5.46 17.47 4.31
N VAL A 388 6.02 16.63 5.17
CA VAL A 388 6.19 16.83 6.62
C VAL A 388 7.68 16.81 7.01
N PHE A 389 8.01 17.38 8.15
CA PHE A 389 9.34 17.23 8.76
C PHE A 389 9.59 15.78 9.18
N THR A 390 10.82 15.29 9.03
CA THR A 390 11.18 13.92 9.39
C THR A 390 11.76 13.81 10.80
N ARG A 391 12.19 14.92 11.41
CA ARG A 391 12.58 14.97 12.83
C ARG A 391 11.54 15.71 13.67
N LYS A 392 11.24 15.16 14.85
CA LYS A 392 10.28 15.77 15.78
C LYS A 392 10.69 17.18 16.20
N VAL A 393 11.97 17.42 16.44
CA VAL A 393 12.49 18.74 16.87
C VAL A 393 12.28 19.84 15.80
N HIS A 394 12.27 19.49 14.51
CA HIS A 394 11.97 20.44 13.43
C HIS A 394 10.49 20.86 13.45
N THR A 395 9.59 19.93 13.78
CA THR A 395 8.17 20.24 14.01
C THR A 395 8.01 21.19 15.21
N ASP A 396 8.75 20.97 16.31
CA ASP A 396 8.70 21.89 17.46
C ASP A 396 9.17 23.31 17.09
N LEU A 397 10.26 23.42 16.32
CA LEU A 397 10.76 24.70 15.82
C LEU A 397 9.72 25.41 14.93
N SER A 398 9.12 24.66 14.00
CA SER A 398 8.05 25.14 13.12
C SER A 398 6.86 25.66 13.93
N TYR A 399 6.46 24.94 14.98
CA TYR A 399 5.38 25.34 15.88
C TYR A 399 5.69 26.69 16.54
N VAL A 400 6.89 26.87 17.10
CA VAL A 400 7.30 28.12 17.75
C VAL A 400 7.31 29.29 16.76
N ALA A 401 7.86 29.09 15.56
CA ALA A 401 7.91 30.13 14.53
C ALA A 401 6.50 30.55 14.06
N CYS A 402 5.60 29.58 13.85
CA CYS A 402 4.21 29.84 13.50
C CYS A 402 3.46 30.55 14.64
N ALA A 403 3.67 30.13 15.88
CA ALA A 403 3.05 30.76 17.05
C ALA A 403 3.46 32.23 17.21
N LYS A 404 4.74 32.54 16.99
CA LYS A 404 5.25 33.93 17.01
C LYS A 404 4.59 34.80 15.95
N LYS A 405 4.35 34.28 14.73
CA LYS A 405 3.61 34.98 13.68
C LYS A 405 2.15 35.23 14.06
N LEU A 406 1.46 34.22 14.58
CA LEU A 406 0.06 34.34 14.99
C LEU A 406 -0.13 35.36 16.13
N LEU A 407 0.75 35.34 17.14
CA LEU A 407 0.73 36.31 18.24
C LEU A 407 0.96 37.76 17.77
N ALA A 408 1.63 37.95 16.63
CA ALA A 408 1.89 39.27 16.06
C ALA A 408 0.70 39.86 15.27
N ALA A 409 -0.40 39.12 15.10
CA ALA A 409 -1.58 39.55 14.35
C ALA A 409 -2.90 39.44 15.16
N PRO A 410 -2.97 39.96 16.40
CA PRO A 410 -4.09 39.72 17.31
C PRO A 410 -5.44 40.29 16.84
N GLU A 411 -5.43 41.27 15.94
CA GLU A 411 -6.65 41.85 15.34
C GLU A 411 -7.26 40.94 14.25
N GLN A 412 -6.42 40.17 13.57
CA GLN A 412 -6.82 39.31 12.45
C GLN A 412 -7.11 37.88 12.88
N VAL A 413 -6.43 37.40 13.91
CA VAL A 413 -6.57 36.02 14.36
C VAL A 413 -6.77 35.96 15.86
N TYR A 414 -7.52 34.95 16.29
CA TYR A 414 -7.55 34.45 17.65
C TYR A 414 -6.74 33.15 17.68
N PRO A 415 -5.47 33.18 18.11
CA PRO A 415 -4.62 31.99 18.11
C PRO A 415 -5.06 31.00 19.20
N GLN A 416 -5.17 29.72 18.83
CA GLN A 416 -5.49 28.63 19.74
C GLN A 416 -4.35 27.60 19.71
N PHE A 417 -3.53 27.58 20.75
CA PHE A 417 -2.31 26.76 20.78
C PHE A 417 -2.57 25.38 21.38
N ALA A 418 -2.82 24.39 20.51
CA ALA A 418 -3.07 23.01 20.90
C ALA A 418 -1.75 22.24 21.10
N THR A 419 -1.40 21.93 22.34
CA THR A 419 -0.17 21.17 22.69
C THR A 419 -0.22 20.58 24.08
N HIS A 420 0.43 19.44 24.29
CA HIS A 420 0.67 18.83 25.61
C HIS A 420 2.11 19.01 26.10
N ASN A 421 2.96 19.71 25.34
CA ASN A 421 4.37 19.88 25.67
C ASN A 421 4.58 21.11 26.58
N ALA A 422 5.02 20.90 27.81
CA ALA A 422 5.27 21.97 28.79
C ALA A 422 6.29 23.00 28.30
N GLN A 423 7.32 22.59 27.57
CA GLN A 423 8.30 23.51 26.96
C GLN A 423 7.63 24.44 25.96
N THR A 424 6.73 23.91 25.14
CA THR A 424 6.01 24.69 24.12
C THR A 424 5.03 25.66 24.77
N VAL A 425 4.31 25.23 25.81
CA VAL A 425 3.42 26.10 26.61
C VAL A 425 4.21 27.25 27.21
N ALA A 426 5.33 26.96 27.88
CA ALA A 426 6.18 27.98 28.51
C ALA A 426 6.74 28.97 27.48
N THR A 427 7.17 28.47 26.31
CA THR A 427 7.69 29.30 25.21
C THR A 427 6.64 30.29 24.73
N ILE A 428 5.43 29.82 24.44
CA ILE A 428 4.34 30.65 23.92
C ILE A 428 3.87 31.66 24.97
N TYR A 429 3.72 31.24 26.23
CA TYR A 429 3.33 32.13 27.33
C TYR A 429 4.27 33.32 27.46
N GLN A 430 5.59 33.10 27.36
CA GLN A 430 6.57 34.17 27.44
C GLN A 430 6.63 35.01 26.15
N LEU A 431 6.51 34.39 24.97
CA LEU A 431 6.41 35.12 23.69
C LEU A 431 5.19 36.05 23.64
N ALA A 432 4.10 35.69 24.30
CA ALA A 432 2.88 36.48 24.37
C ALA A 432 2.95 37.65 25.36
N GLN A 433 4.07 37.84 26.06
CA GLN A 433 4.28 38.90 27.06
C GLN A 433 3.16 38.93 28.10
N PRO A 434 3.20 38.05 29.11
CA PRO A 434 2.05 37.78 29.98
C PRO A 434 1.59 38.97 30.84
N GLU A 435 2.41 40.01 30.96
CA GLU A 435 2.08 41.30 31.57
C GLU A 435 1.03 42.09 30.75
N HIS A 436 0.97 41.87 29.44
CA HIS A 436 0.07 42.54 28.50
C HIS A 436 -1.12 41.69 28.07
N TYR A 437 -1.32 40.54 28.72
CA TYR A 437 -2.42 39.64 28.38
C TYR A 437 -3.78 40.27 28.65
N TYR A 438 -4.71 40.09 27.72
CA TYR A 438 -6.12 40.46 27.87
C TYR A 438 -7.03 39.29 27.48
N PRO A 439 -8.22 39.14 28.10
CA PRO A 439 -9.18 38.10 27.74
C PRO A 439 -9.54 38.14 26.25
N GLY A 440 -9.44 37.00 25.57
CA GLY A 440 -9.68 36.90 24.13
C GLY A 440 -8.48 37.21 23.24
N GLN A 441 -7.28 37.44 23.81
CA GLN A 441 -6.05 37.60 23.02
C GLN A 441 -5.65 36.29 22.32
N TYR A 442 -5.51 35.21 23.08
CA TYR A 442 -5.24 33.84 22.61
C TYR A 442 -5.73 32.84 23.67
N GLU A 443 -5.77 31.55 23.32
CA GLU A 443 -5.98 30.46 24.28
C GLU A 443 -4.98 29.33 24.04
N PHE A 444 -4.84 28.45 25.03
CA PHE A 444 -4.28 27.13 24.82
C PHE A 444 -5.39 26.12 24.54
N GLN A 445 -5.02 24.96 24.00
CA GLN A 445 -5.92 23.83 23.90
C GLN A 445 -5.22 22.52 24.28
N CYS A 446 -6.03 21.58 24.75
CA CYS A 446 -5.58 20.23 25.06
C CYS A 446 -6.65 19.21 24.74
N LEU A 447 -6.28 17.94 24.76
CA LEU A 447 -7.23 16.85 24.65
C LEU A 447 -7.77 16.45 26.02
N HIS A 448 -9.05 16.09 26.04
CA HIS A 448 -9.69 15.40 27.15
C HIS A 448 -8.97 14.09 27.54
N GLY A 449 -8.91 13.82 28.84
CA GLY A 449 -8.30 12.62 29.42
C GLY A 449 -6.77 12.60 29.39
N MET A 450 -6.12 13.67 28.92
CA MET A 450 -4.68 13.70 28.66
C MET A 450 -4.00 14.98 29.12
N GLY A 451 -4.47 16.14 28.67
CA GLY A 451 -3.76 17.40 28.86
C GLY A 451 -4.20 18.18 30.10
N GLU A 452 -5.34 17.86 30.69
CA GLU A 452 -5.87 18.55 31.88
C GLU A 452 -4.84 18.66 33.01
N PRO A 453 -4.03 17.63 33.33
CA PRO A 453 -3.05 17.76 34.41
C PRO A 453 -2.00 18.85 34.21
N LEU A 454 -1.64 19.17 32.97
CA LEU A 454 -0.75 20.29 32.64
C LEU A 454 -1.51 21.61 32.78
N TYR A 455 -2.69 21.70 32.19
CA TYR A 455 -3.43 22.95 32.07
C TYR A 455 -4.16 23.38 33.34
N GLU A 456 -4.37 22.49 34.31
CA GLU A 456 -4.79 22.89 35.65
C GLU A 456 -3.77 23.81 36.34
N GLN A 457 -2.53 23.89 35.86
CA GLN A 457 -1.51 24.84 36.33
C GLN A 457 -1.52 26.16 35.53
N VAL A 458 -2.20 26.18 34.39
CA VAL A 458 -2.26 27.30 33.45
C VAL A 458 -3.55 28.11 33.66
N VAL A 459 -4.69 27.41 33.71
CA VAL A 459 -6.03 27.96 33.87
C VAL A 459 -6.26 28.38 35.32
N GLY A 460 -6.94 29.51 35.52
CA GLY A 460 -7.25 30.09 36.83
C GLY A 460 -6.49 31.39 37.11
N ALA A 461 -6.82 32.06 38.21
CA ALA A 461 -6.28 33.38 38.50
C ALA A 461 -4.78 33.34 38.85
N LYS A 462 -4.00 34.35 38.42
CA LYS A 462 -2.58 34.49 38.80
C LYS A 462 -2.36 34.52 40.31
N SER A 463 -3.35 35.01 41.08
CA SER A 463 -3.34 34.99 42.56
C SER A 463 -3.37 33.58 43.17
N GLU A 464 -3.81 32.58 42.41
CA GLU A 464 -3.83 31.16 42.79
C GLU A 464 -2.59 30.41 42.29
N ASN A 465 -1.53 31.14 41.94
CA ASN A 465 -0.29 30.61 41.38
C ASN A 465 -0.52 29.83 40.05
N LYS A 466 -1.45 30.33 39.23
CA LYS A 466 -1.72 29.89 37.85
C LYS A 466 -1.21 30.92 36.84
N LEU A 467 -1.29 30.61 35.55
CA LEU A 467 -0.81 31.52 34.49
C LEU A 467 -1.86 32.54 34.02
N GLY A 468 -3.15 32.34 34.33
CA GLY A 468 -4.20 33.29 33.95
C GLY A 468 -4.67 33.18 32.50
N ILE A 469 -4.36 32.08 31.82
CA ILE A 469 -4.68 31.86 30.41
C ILE A 469 -5.72 30.74 30.28
N PRO A 470 -6.80 30.91 29.49
CA PRO A 470 -7.80 29.88 29.29
C PRO A 470 -7.24 28.69 28.49
N CYS A 471 -7.82 27.52 28.72
CA CYS A 471 -7.56 26.33 27.94
C CYS A 471 -8.88 25.72 27.48
N ARG A 472 -8.98 25.47 26.16
CA ARG A 472 -10.10 24.74 25.58
C ARG A 472 -9.77 23.26 25.44
N ILE A 473 -10.60 22.42 26.04
CA ILE A 473 -10.52 20.97 25.98
C ILE A 473 -11.21 20.50 24.71
N TYR A 474 -10.45 19.88 23.82
CA TYR A 474 -10.96 19.12 22.70
C TYR A 474 -11.55 17.81 23.24
N ALA A 475 -12.86 17.64 23.13
CA ALA A 475 -13.65 16.65 23.84
C ALA A 475 -14.31 15.67 22.86
N PRO A 476 -13.78 14.43 22.74
CA PRO A 476 -14.36 13.41 21.88
C PRO A 476 -15.72 12.96 22.39
N VAL A 477 -16.69 12.86 21.49
CA VAL A 477 -18.07 12.46 21.76
C VAL A 477 -18.49 11.41 20.74
N GLY A 478 -18.97 10.28 21.24
CA GLY A 478 -19.50 9.24 20.37
C GLY A 478 -19.54 7.89 21.07
N ASN A 479 -20.30 6.97 20.49
CA ASN A 479 -20.45 5.63 21.02
C ASN A 479 -19.13 4.83 20.92
N HIS A 480 -19.13 3.68 21.58
CA HIS A 480 -17.98 2.78 21.61
C HIS A 480 -17.54 2.27 20.22
N GLU A 481 -18.42 2.19 19.22
CA GLU A 481 -18.11 1.72 17.87
C GLU A 481 -17.31 2.78 17.08
N THR A 482 -17.74 4.04 17.17
CA THR A 482 -17.10 5.21 16.54
C THR A 482 -15.78 5.59 17.22
N LEU A 483 -15.70 5.44 18.55
CA LEU A 483 -14.48 5.75 19.34
C LEU A 483 -13.25 4.95 18.90
N LEU A 484 -13.43 3.71 18.49
CA LEU A 484 -12.31 2.77 18.38
C LEU A 484 -11.36 3.01 17.20
N ALA A 485 -11.88 3.40 16.03
CA ALA A 485 -11.04 3.78 14.88
C ALA A 485 -10.15 4.98 15.23
N TYR A 486 -10.72 5.92 15.97
CA TYR A 486 -10.03 7.10 16.46
C TYR A 486 -9.04 6.79 17.61
N LEU A 487 -9.36 5.83 18.48
CA LEU A 487 -8.60 5.53 19.69
C LEU A 487 -7.17 5.07 19.39
N VAL A 488 -6.94 4.25 18.36
CA VAL A 488 -5.59 3.79 18.02
C VAL A 488 -4.71 4.98 17.63
N ARG A 489 -5.11 5.77 16.63
CA ARG A 489 -4.38 6.98 16.22
C ARG A 489 -4.17 7.94 17.39
N ARG A 490 -5.16 8.06 18.27
CA ARG A 490 -5.07 8.93 19.44
C ARG A 490 -4.01 8.47 20.45
N LEU A 491 -3.91 7.17 20.66
CA LEU A 491 -2.90 6.57 21.52
C LEU A 491 -1.52 6.63 20.88
N LEU A 492 -1.41 6.54 19.55
CA LEU A 492 -0.13 6.71 18.85
C LEU A 492 0.44 8.13 19.04
N GLU A 493 -0.41 9.17 18.92
CA GLU A 493 -0.03 10.59 19.08
C GLU A 493 0.69 10.86 20.42
N ASN A 494 0.24 10.19 21.49
CA ASN A 494 0.71 10.45 22.85
C ASN A 494 1.54 9.31 23.46
N GLY A 495 1.51 8.12 22.86
CA GLY A 495 2.22 6.91 23.27
C GLY A 495 3.53 6.63 22.53
N ALA A 496 3.84 7.39 21.47
CA ALA A 496 5.15 7.30 20.80
C ALA A 496 6.31 7.62 21.78
N ASN A 497 7.48 7.01 21.58
CA ASN A 497 8.64 7.19 22.47
C ASN A 497 9.14 8.65 22.49
N THR A 498 8.84 9.41 21.44
CA THR A 498 9.18 10.83 21.30
C THR A 498 8.13 11.77 21.92
N SER A 499 6.96 11.25 22.31
CA SER A 499 5.88 12.06 22.87
C SER A 499 6.23 12.56 24.26
N PHE A 500 5.94 13.85 24.53
CA PHE A 500 6.18 14.45 25.85
C PHE A 500 5.38 13.73 26.95
N VAL A 501 4.13 13.35 26.66
CA VAL A 501 3.22 12.69 27.62
C VAL A 501 3.77 11.32 28.03
N ASN A 502 4.34 10.56 27.08
CA ASN A 502 5.00 9.29 27.38
C ASN A 502 6.30 9.51 28.17
N ARG A 503 7.17 10.43 27.73
CA ARG A 503 8.47 10.67 28.36
C ARG A 503 8.39 11.29 29.76
N ILE A 504 7.38 12.11 30.07
CA ILE A 504 7.25 12.74 31.39
C ILE A 504 6.85 11.75 32.48
N ALA A 505 6.20 10.65 32.09
CA ALA A 505 5.86 9.53 32.97
C ALA A 505 7.08 8.69 33.36
N ASP A 506 8.12 8.64 32.54
CA ASP A 506 9.35 7.90 32.83
C ASP A 506 10.21 8.66 33.86
N LYS A 507 10.30 8.08 35.06
CA LYS A 507 11.08 8.63 36.19
C LYS A 507 12.59 8.52 35.99
N ASN A 508 13.06 7.73 35.02
CA ASN A 508 14.49 7.60 34.71
C ASN A 508 15.02 8.77 33.87
N LEU A 509 14.14 9.49 33.17
CA LEU A 509 14.52 10.66 32.36
C LEU A 509 14.61 11.91 33.24
N LYS A 510 15.67 12.71 33.06
CA LYS A 510 15.78 14.01 33.71
C LYS A 510 14.77 14.98 33.11
N ILE A 511 14.21 15.89 33.92
CA ILE A 511 13.20 16.85 33.43
C ILE A 511 13.83 17.76 32.37
N GLU A 512 15.09 18.14 32.57
CA GLU A 512 15.90 18.98 31.70
C GLU A 512 15.95 18.43 30.26
N ASP A 513 16.06 17.10 30.10
CA ASP A 513 16.10 16.42 28.81
C ASP A 513 14.72 16.42 28.10
N LEU A 514 13.64 16.69 28.84
CA LEU A 514 12.26 16.74 28.31
C LEU A 514 11.86 18.15 27.84
N ILE A 515 12.55 19.17 28.34
CA ILE A 515 12.24 20.58 28.13
C ILE A 515 13.32 21.31 27.33
N GLU A 516 14.16 20.58 26.59
CA GLU A 516 15.19 21.18 25.74
C GLU A 516 14.62 22.20 24.74
N GLU A 517 15.35 23.28 24.52
CA GLU A 517 15.00 24.29 23.53
C GLU A 517 15.26 23.75 22.10
N PRO A 518 14.24 23.66 21.23
CA PRO A 518 14.38 23.08 19.89
C PRO A 518 15.51 23.70 19.06
N ARG A 519 15.69 25.03 19.16
CA ARG A 519 16.76 25.75 18.47
C ARG A 519 18.15 25.27 18.91
N GLN A 520 18.38 25.10 20.21
CA GLN A 520 19.68 24.65 20.72
C GLN A 520 19.96 23.21 20.30
N THR A 521 18.96 22.32 20.41
CA THR A 521 19.08 20.93 19.98
C THR A 521 19.42 20.83 18.49
N ILE A 522 18.77 21.62 17.63
CA ILE A 522 19.05 21.67 16.18
C ILE A 522 20.46 22.20 15.90
N LEU A 523 20.87 23.29 16.54
CA LEU A 523 22.21 23.86 16.33
C LEU A 523 23.33 22.95 16.87
N ALA A 524 23.07 22.18 17.93
CA ALA A 524 23.99 21.18 18.45
C ALA A 524 24.10 19.98 17.49
N ALA A 525 22.97 19.47 17.00
CA ALA A 525 22.95 18.40 15.99
C ALA A 525 23.67 18.84 14.70
N ALA A 526 23.42 20.08 14.25
CA ALA A 526 24.06 20.64 13.05
C ALA A 526 25.59 20.70 13.16
N LYS A 527 26.15 20.96 14.36
CA LYS A 527 27.61 20.91 14.59
C LYS A 527 28.17 19.50 14.44
N ASN A 528 27.42 18.49 14.83
CA ASN A 528 27.84 17.09 14.74
C ASN A 528 27.70 16.55 13.31
N GLU A 529 26.64 16.96 12.61
CA GLU A 529 26.25 16.46 11.30
C GLU A 529 26.79 17.32 10.14
N ASN A 530 27.38 18.50 10.44
CA ASN A 530 27.83 19.51 9.48
C ASN A 530 26.74 20.04 8.54
N VAL A 531 25.46 19.89 8.89
CA VAL A 531 24.31 20.33 8.10
C VAL A 531 23.19 20.79 9.05
N VAL A 532 22.65 21.99 8.82
CA VAL A 532 21.49 22.50 9.59
C VAL A 532 20.22 21.90 9.02
N GLY A 533 19.36 21.35 9.88
CA GLY A 533 18.05 20.83 9.45
C GLY A 533 18.09 19.55 8.64
N ALA A 534 19.13 18.72 8.81
CA ALA A 534 19.23 17.45 8.13
C ALA A 534 18.03 16.54 8.43
N LYS A 535 17.53 15.81 7.43
CA LYS A 535 16.46 14.82 7.63
C LYS A 535 16.83 13.75 8.67
N HIS A 536 15.86 12.99 9.14
CA HIS A 536 16.11 11.81 9.98
C HIS A 536 16.95 10.77 9.21
N LEU A 537 18.00 10.24 9.82
CA LEU A 537 18.97 9.36 9.15
C LEU A 537 18.33 8.06 8.68
N SER A 538 17.51 7.46 9.53
CA SER A 538 16.83 6.18 9.27
C SER A 538 15.58 6.27 8.40
N ILE A 539 15.18 7.47 7.94
CA ILE A 539 14.08 7.64 6.99
C ILE A 539 14.71 7.99 5.63
N PRO A 540 14.84 7.03 4.68
CA PRO A 540 15.44 7.32 3.37
C PRO A 540 14.58 8.31 2.61
N TYR A 541 15.10 9.04 1.63
CA TYR A 541 14.21 9.71 0.67
C TYR A 541 13.50 8.65 -0.19
N PRO A 542 12.33 8.95 -0.78
CA PRO A 542 11.64 7.97 -1.65
C PRO A 542 12.52 7.46 -2.81
N LYS A 543 13.35 8.33 -3.41
CA LYS A 543 14.33 7.95 -4.44
C LYS A 543 15.41 6.96 -3.96
N ASP A 544 15.70 6.98 -2.65
CA ASP A 544 16.77 6.20 -2.00
C ASP A 544 16.19 4.98 -1.23
N LEU A 545 14.93 4.63 -1.48
CA LEU A 545 14.19 3.62 -0.71
C LEU A 545 14.87 2.25 -0.68
N TYR A 546 15.61 1.90 -1.74
CA TYR A 546 16.32 0.62 -1.89
C TYR A 546 17.83 0.74 -1.61
N GLY A 547 18.28 1.84 -1.00
CA GLY A 547 19.67 2.07 -0.61
C GLY A 547 20.65 1.96 -1.78
N HIS A 548 21.72 1.20 -1.59
CA HIS A 548 22.76 1.00 -2.61
C HIS A 548 22.38 -0.01 -3.71
N ASN A 549 21.25 -0.72 -3.57
CA ASN A 549 20.85 -1.74 -4.54
C ASN A 549 20.44 -1.10 -5.87
N ARG A 550 19.57 -0.08 -5.83
CA ARG A 550 19.11 0.69 -7.00
C ARG A 550 18.41 1.98 -6.57
N THR A 551 18.30 2.93 -7.49
CA THR A 551 17.43 4.11 -7.34
C THR A 551 15.97 3.72 -7.59
N ASN A 552 15.05 4.30 -6.82
CA ASN A 552 13.60 4.14 -7.01
C ASN A 552 13.08 5.06 -8.13
N SER A 553 12.03 4.65 -8.82
CA SER A 553 11.33 5.46 -9.83
C SER A 553 10.62 6.68 -9.22
N LYS A 554 10.59 7.80 -9.95
CA LYS A 554 9.95 9.07 -9.55
C LYS A 554 8.49 9.14 -10.00
N GLY A 555 7.60 9.61 -9.11
CA GLY A 555 6.20 9.93 -9.43
C GLY A 555 5.95 11.40 -9.82
N LEU A 556 4.66 11.74 -9.93
CA LEU A 556 4.15 13.11 -10.15
C LEU A 556 3.00 13.35 -9.17
N ASP A 557 2.95 14.51 -8.52
CA ASP A 557 1.92 14.82 -7.53
C ASP A 557 0.67 15.40 -8.21
N LEU A 558 -0.35 14.54 -8.42
CA LEU A 558 -1.63 14.94 -9.01
C LEU A 558 -2.50 15.78 -8.07
N ALA A 559 -2.05 16.08 -6.84
CA ALA A 559 -2.69 17.05 -5.97
C ALA A 559 -2.00 18.43 -6.01
N ASN A 560 -0.84 18.55 -6.67
CA ASN A 560 -0.08 19.79 -6.77
C ASN A 560 -0.41 20.54 -8.06
N ASP A 561 -0.99 21.75 -7.93
CA ASP A 561 -1.36 22.55 -9.10
C ASP A 561 -0.18 22.99 -9.98
N HIS A 562 1.04 23.12 -9.45
CA HIS A 562 2.22 23.37 -10.28
C HIS A 562 2.49 22.20 -11.23
N ASP A 563 2.52 20.98 -10.68
CA ASP A 563 2.74 19.75 -11.45
C ASP A 563 1.57 19.49 -12.41
N LEU A 564 0.33 19.71 -11.98
CA LEU A 564 -0.87 19.58 -12.81
C LEU A 564 -0.90 20.61 -13.94
N SER A 565 -0.51 21.87 -13.70
CA SER A 565 -0.47 22.91 -14.72
C SER A 565 0.57 22.59 -15.80
N ALA A 566 1.74 22.09 -15.38
CA ALA A 566 2.76 21.58 -16.30
C ALA A 566 2.23 20.39 -17.13
N LEU A 567 1.57 19.43 -16.48
CA LEU A 567 0.95 18.29 -17.16
C LEU A 567 -0.15 18.73 -18.13
N ASN A 568 -0.97 19.72 -17.77
CA ASN A 568 -2.03 20.26 -18.62
C ASN A 568 -1.45 20.93 -19.87
N THR A 569 -0.35 21.66 -19.73
CA THR A 569 0.38 22.23 -20.87
C THR A 569 0.85 21.13 -21.81
N THR A 570 1.50 20.08 -21.28
CA THR A 570 1.94 18.92 -22.06
C THR A 570 0.76 18.20 -22.72
N ALA A 571 -0.39 18.06 -22.04
CA ALA A 571 -1.59 17.46 -22.60
C ALA A 571 -2.13 18.25 -23.79
N ILE A 572 -2.20 19.58 -23.69
CA ILE A 572 -2.64 20.46 -24.78
C ILE A 572 -1.69 20.34 -25.98
N GLU A 573 -0.38 20.36 -25.73
CA GLU A 573 0.63 20.24 -26.78
C GLU A 573 0.55 18.90 -27.52
N LEU A 574 0.22 17.82 -26.81
CA LEU A 574 0.19 16.46 -27.34
C LEU A 574 -1.21 15.95 -27.72
N ALA A 575 -2.28 16.72 -27.47
CA ALA A 575 -3.67 16.32 -27.71
C ALA A 575 -3.93 15.99 -29.18
N THR A 576 -3.35 16.77 -30.10
CA THR A 576 -3.55 16.62 -31.55
C THR A 576 -2.42 15.86 -32.24
N VAL A 577 -1.37 15.50 -31.50
CA VAL A 577 -0.24 14.73 -32.06
C VAL A 577 -0.72 13.36 -32.50
N GLN A 578 -0.39 13.03 -33.75
CA GLN A 578 -0.62 11.73 -34.37
C GLN A 578 0.64 10.89 -34.26
N TRP A 579 0.62 9.93 -33.33
CA TRP A 579 1.76 9.05 -33.10
C TRP A 579 1.89 8.01 -34.22
N GLN A 580 3.09 7.45 -34.38
CA GLN A 580 3.37 6.48 -35.44
C GLN A 580 4.10 5.28 -34.87
N ALA A 581 3.64 4.09 -35.24
CA ALA A 581 4.31 2.82 -35.02
C ALA A 581 4.45 2.06 -36.34
N GLN A 582 5.54 1.33 -36.48
CA GLN A 582 5.79 0.49 -37.65
C GLN A 582 6.79 -0.60 -37.29
N ALA A 583 7.12 -1.49 -38.22
CA ALA A 583 8.27 -2.38 -38.07
C ALA A 583 9.55 -1.53 -37.89
N MET A 584 10.32 -1.79 -36.83
CA MET A 584 11.52 -1.03 -36.46
C MET A 584 12.73 -1.96 -36.28
N GLY A 585 13.83 -1.66 -36.96
CA GLY A 585 15.08 -2.42 -37.00
C GLY A 585 15.98 -1.86 -38.10
N ALA A 586 17.28 -2.18 -38.13
CA ALA A 586 18.18 -1.55 -39.11
C ALA A 586 17.88 -1.99 -40.56
N ALA A 587 17.18 -3.11 -40.74
CA ALA A 587 16.78 -3.64 -42.04
C ALA A 587 15.58 -2.92 -42.67
N PHE A 588 14.88 -2.05 -41.92
CA PHE A 588 13.64 -1.44 -42.37
C PHE A 588 13.87 0.03 -42.73
N HIS A 589 13.77 0.33 -44.03
CA HIS A 589 13.82 1.68 -44.58
C HIS A 589 12.63 1.90 -45.51
N ASP A 590 12.15 3.14 -45.60
CA ASP A 590 11.12 3.59 -46.54
C ASP A 590 9.87 2.69 -46.56
N LEU A 591 9.25 2.48 -45.39
CA LEU A 591 8.00 1.72 -45.29
C LEU A 591 6.83 2.53 -45.90
N SER A 592 6.08 1.88 -46.80
CA SER A 592 4.88 2.47 -47.40
C SER A 592 3.77 2.60 -46.35
N ASN A 593 3.20 3.80 -46.24
CA ASN A 593 2.02 4.06 -45.39
C ASN A 593 0.70 3.63 -46.05
N GLU A 594 0.74 2.97 -47.22
CA GLU A 594 -0.47 2.57 -47.96
C GLU A 594 -1.42 1.66 -47.18
N ASN A 595 -0.90 0.93 -46.17
CA ASN A 595 -1.67 0.01 -45.31
C ASN A 595 -1.71 0.44 -43.83
N ALA A 596 -1.54 1.73 -43.53
CA ALA A 596 -1.58 2.22 -42.15
C ALA A 596 -2.97 2.03 -41.52
N ILE A 597 -2.99 1.43 -40.32
CA ILE A 597 -4.20 1.20 -39.52
C ILE A 597 -4.29 2.30 -38.45
N GLN A 598 -5.48 2.86 -38.25
CA GLN A 598 -5.72 3.85 -37.21
C GLN A 598 -5.77 3.20 -35.83
N ILE A 599 -5.07 3.81 -34.88
CA ILE A 599 -5.22 3.52 -33.44
C ILE A 599 -6.15 4.57 -32.87
N VAL A 600 -7.30 4.12 -32.41
CA VAL A 600 -8.37 4.97 -31.87
C VAL A 600 -8.30 5.02 -30.36
N ASN A 601 -8.66 6.14 -29.77
CA ASN A 601 -8.77 6.27 -28.33
C ASN A 601 -9.98 5.48 -27.82
N PRO A 602 -9.82 4.52 -26.89
CA PRO A 602 -10.94 3.71 -26.40
C PRO A 602 -11.99 4.53 -25.63
N ALA A 603 -11.63 5.72 -25.14
CA ALA A 603 -12.56 6.60 -24.42
C ALA A 603 -13.40 7.48 -25.37
N ASN A 604 -12.90 7.70 -26.59
CA ASN A 604 -13.57 8.49 -27.62
C ASN A 604 -13.08 8.05 -29.01
N HIS A 605 -13.88 7.26 -29.73
CA HIS A 605 -13.49 6.71 -31.02
C HIS A 605 -13.31 7.76 -32.13
N GLN A 606 -13.68 9.03 -31.90
CA GLN A 606 -13.39 10.12 -32.83
C GLN A 606 -11.96 10.67 -32.65
N ASP A 607 -11.33 10.45 -31.50
CA ASP A 607 -9.93 10.78 -31.26
C ASP A 607 -9.04 9.67 -31.85
N ILE A 608 -8.39 9.98 -32.98
CA ILE A 608 -7.36 9.13 -33.56
C ILE A 608 -6.05 9.45 -32.84
N VAL A 609 -5.50 8.48 -32.13
CA VAL A 609 -4.24 8.65 -31.37
C VAL A 609 -3.05 8.66 -32.33
N GLY A 610 -3.11 7.84 -33.36
CA GLY A 610 -2.04 7.68 -34.31
C GLY A 610 -2.31 6.57 -35.30
N GLN A 611 -1.25 6.11 -35.94
CA GLN A 611 -1.33 5.04 -36.93
C GLN A 611 -0.23 4.00 -36.72
N VAL A 612 -0.55 2.76 -37.09
CA VAL A 612 0.40 1.65 -37.11
C VAL A 612 0.48 1.04 -38.49
N VAL A 613 1.69 0.80 -38.98
CA VAL A 613 1.94 -0.09 -40.13
C VAL A 613 2.38 -1.44 -39.58
N GLU A 614 1.50 -2.44 -39.69
CA GLU A 614 1.83 -3.80 -39.25
C GLU A 614 2.96 -4.40 -40.09
N ALA A 615 3.80 -5.21 -39.45
CA ALA A 615 4.88 -5.92 -40.10
C ALA A 615 4.36 -7.00 -41.05
N SER A 616 4.95 -7.09 -42.23
CA SER A 616 4.77 -8.20 -43.16
C SER A 616 5.55 -9.45 -42.71
N ILE A 617 5.21 -10.60 -43.30
CA ILE A 617 5.91 -11.86 -43.04
C ILE A 617 7.36 -11.79 -43.55
N GLU A 618 7.61 -11.07 -44.64
CA GLU A 618 8.93 -10.81 -45.20
C GLU A 618 9.78 -9.98 -44.23
N GLN A 619 9.20 -8.94 -43.61
CA GLN A 619 9.87 -8.15 -42.58
C GLN A 619 10.14 -8.97 -41.32
N ALA A 620 9.22 -9.84 -40.92
CA ALA A 620 9.46 -10.76 -39.81
C ALA A 620 10.65 -11.70 -40.10
N ASP A 621 10.78 -12.20 -41.33
CA ASP A 621 11.92 -13.02 -41.75
C ASP A 621 13.24 -12.24 -41.76
N LEU A 622 13.22 -11.00 -42.27
CA LEU A 622 14.37 -10.09 -42.21
C LEU A 622 14.79 -9.82 -40.77
N ALA A 623 13.86 -9.48 -39.87
CA ALA A 623 14.18 -9.23 -38.47
C ALA A 623 14.89 -10.42 -37.82
N LEU A 624 14.39 -11.64 -38.09
CA LEU A 624 15.01 -12.87 -37.59
C LEU A 624 16.45 -13.04 -38.10
N ASN A 625 16.72 -12.74 -39.37
CA ASN A 625 18.07 -12.81 -39.93
C ASN A 625 19.03 -11.82 -39.25
N TYR A 626 18.57 -10.58 -39.06
CA TYR A 626 19.39 -9.54 -38.43
C TYR A 626 19.62 -9.79 -36.94
N ALA A 627 18.61 -10.28 -36.21
CA ALA A 627 18.76 -10.65 -34.80
C ALA A 627 19.81 -11.76 -34.62
N VAL A 628 19.75 -12.81 -35.46
CA VAL A 628 20.75 -13.89 -35.44
C VAL A 628 22.16 -13.37 -35.76
N ALA A 629 22.28 -12.46 -36.75
CA ALA A 629 23.56 -11.86 -37.11
C ALA A 629 24.15 -10.99 -35.98
N ALA A 630 23.31 -10.25 -35.25
CA ALA A 630 23.72 -9.35 -34.17
C ALA A 630 24.03 -10.08 -32.84
N GLN A 631 23.60 -11.34 -32.69
CA GLN A 631 23.71 -12.10 -31.45
C GLN A 631 25.14 -12.15 -30.90
N LYS A 632 26.12 -12.44 -31.76
CA LYS A 632 27.52 -12.59 -31.34
C LYS A 632 28.13 -11.27 -30.84
N SER A 633 27.82 -10.15 -31.49
CA SER A 633 28.30 -8.84 -31.03
C SER A 633 27.66 -8.45 -29.70
N TRP A 634 26.36 -8.70 -29.53
CA TRP A 634 25.64 -8.32 -28.32
C TRP A 634 26.07 -9.13 -27.09
N GLN A 635 26.21 -10.46 -27.24
CA GLN A 635 26.65 -11.31 -26.13
C GLN A 635 28.10 -11.00 -25.68
N ASN A 636 28.94 -10.50 -26.61
CA ASN A 636 30.34 -10.15 -26.33
C ASN A 636 30.48 -8.79 -25.62
N LEU A 637 29.45 -7.94 -25.65
CA LEU A 637 29.42 -6.73 -24.82
C LEU A 637 29.36 -7.16 -23.35
N SER A 638 30.10 -6.50 -22.46
CA SER A 638 30.15 -6.94 -21.06
C SER A 638 28.78 -6.82 -20.37
N LYS A 639 28.55 -7.64 -19.34
CA LYS A 639 27.29 -7.62 -18.58
C LYS A 639 26.99 -6.24 -17.98
N ASP A 640 28.04 -5.54 -17.53
CA ASP A 640 27.95 -4.22 -16.91
C ASP A 640 27.62 -3.14 -17.96
N GLU A 641 28.16 -3.23 -19.18
CA GLU A 641 27.80 -2.33 -20.29
C GLU A 641 26.36 -2.52 -20.75
N ARG A 642 25.86 -3.77 -20.80
CA ARG A 642 24.45 -4.06 -21.07
C ARG A 642 23.56 -3.45 -19.97
N ALA A 643 23.90 -3.66 -18.70
CA ALA A 643 23.20 -3.06 -17.57
C ALA A 643 23.22 -1.51 -17.61
N ALA A 644 24.32 -0.90 -18.05
CA ALA A 644 24.42 0.54 -18.22
C ALA A 644 23.47 1.08 -19.30
N CYS A 645 23.19 0.31 -20.36
CA CYS A 645 22.17 0.68 -21.36
C CYS A 645 20.78 0.72 -20.72
N LEU A 646 20.43 -0.26 -19.88
CA LEU A 646 19.14 -0.29 -19.18
C LEU A 646 18.99 0.88 -18.21
N ASN A 647 20.02 1.23 -17.45
CA ASN A 647 19.99 2.39 -16.56
C ASN A 647 19.78 3.70 -17.33
N ARG A 648 20.48 3.90 -18.47
CA ARG A 648 20.24 5.06 -19.33
C ARG A 648 18.82 5.10 -19.89
N ALA A 649 18.28 3.95 -20.29
CA ALA A 649 16.89 3.86 -20.75
C ALA A 649 15.91 4.24 -19.64
N ALA A 650 16.18 3.83 -18.40
CA ALA A 650 15.36 4.17 -17.24
C ALA A 650 15.33 5.70 -17.01
N ASP A 651 16.48 6.35 -17.08
CA ASP A 651 16.58 7.81 -16.92
C ASP A 651 15.88 8.56 -18.06
N LEU A 652 15.99 8.07 -19.30
CA LEU A 652 15.28 8.62 -20.46
C LEU A 652 13.76 8.45 -20.35
N MET A 653 13.27 7.27 -19.90
CA MET A 653 11.85 7.03 -19.67
C MET A 653 11.29 7.92 -18.55
N GLU A 654 12.03 8.06 -17.45
CA GLU A 654 11.64 8.93 -16.33
C GLU A 654 11.59 10.41 -16.74
N ALA A 655 12.49 10.85 -17.62
CA ALA A 655 12.46 12.19 -18.21
C ALA A 655 11.26 12.42 -19.15
N GLN A 656 10.69 11.36 -19.73
CA GLN A 656 9.53 11.38 -20.63
C GLN A 656 8.21 11.03 -19.91
N LEU A 657 8.17 11.13 -18.57
CA LEU A 657 7.00 10.76 -17.76
C LEU A 657 5.69 11.38 -18.27
N GLN A 658 5.63 12.70 -18.45
CA GLN A 658 4.40 13.36 -18.88
C GLN A 658 3.97 12.99 -20.31
N PRO A 659 4.84 13.00 -21.34
CA PRO A 659 4.47 12.50 -22.67
C PRO A 659 3.94 11.06 -22.67
N PHE A 660 4.54 10.17 -21.88
CA PHE A 660 4.01 8.81 -21.71
C PHE A 660 2.67 8.77 -21.01
N MET A 661 2.42 9.62 -20.02
CA MET A 661 1.11 9.73 -19.39
C MET A 661 0.02 10.08 -20.40
N ILE A 662 0.28 11.06 -21.29
CA ILE A 662 -0.69 11.46 -22.31
C ILE A 662 -0.94 10.31 -23.30
N LEU A 663 0.12 9.68 -23.80
CA LEU A 663 -0.02 8.58 -24.76
C LEU A 663 -0.71 7.36 -24.14
N LEU A 664 -0.35 6.94 -22.92
CA LEU A 664 -1.01 5.83 -22.23
C LEU A 664 -2.49 6.12 -21.98
N SER A 665 -2.84 7.36 -21.63
CA SER A 665 -4.23 7.76 -21.44
C SER A 665 -5.04 7.67 -22.73
N ARG A 666 -4.50 8.21 -23.84
CA ARG A 666 -5.16 8.21 -25.14
C ARG A 666 -5.18 6.84 -25.81
N GLU A 667 -4.10 6.07 -25.76
CA GLU A 667 -3.97 4.79 -26.47
C GLU A 667 -4.61 3.62 -25.71
N SER A 668 -4.41 3.55 -24.38
CA SER A 668 -4.84 2.42 -23.56
C SER A 668 -5.98 2.73 -22.59
N GLY A 669 -6.47 3.98 -22.58
CA GLY A 669 -7.58 4.39 -21.72
C GLY A 669 -7.23 4.56 -20.24
N LYS A 670 -5.94 4.70 -19.90
CA LYS A 670 -5.50 4.79 -18.49
C LYS A 670 -5.73 6.18 -17.90
N THR A 671 -6.19 6.22 -16.65
CA THR A 671 -6.16 7.44 -15.85
C THR A 671 -4.71 7.89 -15.66
N TYR A 672 -4.47 9.17 -15.41
CA TYR A 672 -3.10 9.66 -15.17
C TYR A 672 -2.43 9.01 -13.97
N ALA A 673 -3.18 8.68 -12.91
CA ALA A 673 -2.63 7.94 -11.77
C ALA A 673 -2.13 6.56 -12.18
N ASN A 674 -2.89 5.83 -13.02
CA ASN A 674 -2.46 4.52 -13.53
C ASN A 674 -1.29 4.65 -14.52
N ALA A 675 -1.24 5.71 -15.32
CA ALA A 675 -0.16 5.96 -16.24
C ALA A 675 1.16 6.28 -15.52
N ILE A 676 1.14 7.07 -14.44
CA ILE A 676 2.32 7.30 -13.58
C ILE A 676 2.83 5.98 -13.02
N ALA A 677 1.93 5.17 -12.45
CA ALA A 677 2.30 3.87 -11.88
C ALA A 677 2.95 2.95 -12.92
N GLU A 678 2.46 2.95 -14.16
CA GLU A 678 3.03 2.12 -15.23
C GLU A 678 4.39 2.60 -15.71
N VAL A 679 4.58 3.91 -15.92
CA VAL A 679 5.90 4.44 -16.29
C VAL A 679 6.92 4.13 -15.21
N ARG A 680 6.54 4.28 -13.94
CA ARG A 680 7.38 3.92 -12.79
C ARG A 680 7.74 2.44 -12.78
N GLU A 681 6.78 1.56 -13.02
CA GLU A 681 7.02 0.12 -13.11
C GLU A 681 8.00 -0.24 -14.24
N ALA A 682 7.90 0.40 -15.41
CA ALA A 682 8.85 0.23 -16.51
C ALA A 682 10.28 0.65 -16.12
N VAL A 683 10.42 1.82 -15.49
CA VAL A 683 11.70 2.34 -14.96
C VAL A 683 12.27 1.39 -13.89
N ASP A 684 11.43 0.88 -13.00
CA ASP A 684 11.85 -0.04 -11.95
C ASP A 684 12.31 -1.39 -12.52
N PHE A 685 11.66 -1.94 -13.55
CA PHE A 685 12.15 -3.15 -14.25
C PHE A 685 13.55 -2.94 -14.83
N LEU A 686 13.76 -1.83 -15.53
CA LEU A 686 15.05 -1.50 -16.14
C LEU A 686 16.16 -1.42 -15.08
N ARG A 687 15.92 -0.65 -13.99
CA ARG A 687 16.89 -0.48 -12.90
C ARG A 687 17.11 -1.78 -12.12
N TYR A 688 16.05 -2.56 -11.85
CA TYR A 688 16.14 -3.81 -11.10
C TYR A 688 16.96 -4.87 -11.85
N TYR A 689 16.66 -5.13 -13.13
CA TYR A 689 17.39 -6.14 -13.91
C TYR A 689 18.83 -5.72 -14.20
N ALA A 690 19.09 -4.43 -14.38
CA ALA A 690 20.46 -3.91 -14.45
C ALA A 690 21.22 -4.19 -13.16
N ALA A 691 20.64 -3.89 -12.00
CA ALA A 691 21.28 -4.08 -10.71
C ALA A 691 21.49 -5.55 -10.35
N GLN A 692 20.52 -6.42 -10.67
CA GLN A 692 20.66 -7.87 -10.51
C GLN A 692 21.80 -8.45 -11.38
N MET A 693 21.98 -7.95 -12.61
CA MET A 693 23.10 -8.35 -13.46
C MET A 693 24.45 -7.84 -12.93
N ILE A 694 24.48 -6.62 -12.38
CA ILE A 694 25.68 -6.04 -11.75
C ILE A 694 26.10 -6.85 -10.53
N ASP A 695 25.16 -7.37 -9.74
CA ASP A 695 25.44 -8.18 -8.54
C ASP A 695 26.18 -9.50 -8.85
N LEU A 696 26.10 -10.04 -10.06
CA LEU A 696 26.91 -11.20 -10.45
C LEU A 696 28.41 -10.87 -10.44
N ALA A 697 29.26 -11.86 -10.14
CA ALA A 697 30.72 -11.69 -10.12
C ALA A 697 31.22 -11.12 -11.46
N LYS A 698 32.25 -10.27 -11.41
CA LYS A 698 32.73 -9.51 -12.59
C LYS A 698 33.15 -10.40 -13.76
N ASP A 699 33.70 -11.57 -13.48
CA ASP A 699 34.19 -12.57 -14.42
C ASP A 699 33.16 -13.65 -14.78
N THR A 700 31.91 -13.50 -14.31
CA THR A 700 30.80 -14.42 -14.63
C THR A 700 30.65 -14.56 -16.15
N GLN A 701 30.76 -15.79 -16.64
CA GLN A 701 30.53 -16.12 -18.04
C GLN A 701 29.06 -16.44 -18.24
N ILE A 702 28.41 -15.75 -19.17
CA ILE A 702 26.98 -15.93 -19.48
C ILE A 702 26.85 -16.38 -20.94
N THR A 703 26.25 -17.53 -21.14
CA THR A 703 25.82 -17.99 -22.47
C THR A 703 24.32 -17.70 -22.62
N PRO A 704 23.92 -16.74 -23.47
CA PRO A 704 22.52 -16.43 -23.70
C PRO A 704 21.80 -17.57 -24.45
N LEU A 705 20.47 -17.52 -24.49
CA LEU A 705 19.68 -18.46 -25.29
C LEU A 705 19.87 -18.22 -26.79
N GLY A 706 19.96 -16.96 -27.22
CA GLY A 706 19.97 -16.54 -28.63
C GLY A 706 18.94 -15.43 -28.86
N THR A 707 18.17 -15.50 -29.95
CA THR A 707 17.07 -14.55 -30.18
C THR A 707 15.84 -14.92 -29.36
N VAL A 708 15.34 -13.98 -28.56
CA VAL A 708 14.14 -14.12 -27.73
C VAL A 708 12.99 -13.31 -28.33
N LEU A 709 11.81 -13.94 -28.42
CA LEU A 709 10.58 -13.28 -28.83
C LEU A 709 9.83 -12.79 -27.58
N CYS A 710 9.63 -11.50 -27.45
CA CYS A 710 8.84 -10.89 -26.36
C CYS A 710 7.45 -10.51 -26.90
N ILE A 711 6.40 -11.15 -26.40
CA ILE A 711 5.00 -10.88 -26.72
C ILE A 711 4.33 -10.32 -25.47
N SER A 712 3.85 -9.09 -25.57
CA SER A 712 3.32 -8.32 -24.44
C SER A 712 1.84 -7.96 -24.62
N PRO A 713 1.11 -7.73 -23.52
CA PRO A 713 -0.32 -7.45 -23.54
C PRO A 713 -0.60 -5.94 -23.68
N TRP A 714 -1.84 -5.60 -23.99
CA TRP A 714 -2.30 -4.21 -24.13
C TRP A 714 -2.57 -3.50 -22.80
N ASN A 715 -2.70 -4.24 -21.70
CA ASN A 715 -3.14 -3.68 -20.42
C ASN A 715 -2.00 -3.10 -19.57
N PHE A 716 -0.76 -3.49 -19.85
CA PHE A 716 0.47 -2.82 -19.38
C PHE A 716 1.43 -2.68 -20.57
N PRO A 717 1.06 -1.84 -21.54
CA PRO A 717 1.71 -1.78 -22.84
C PRO A 717 3.11 -1.14 -22.80
N LEU A 718 3.48 -0.49 -21.69
CA LEU A 718 4.81 0.03 -21.45
C LEU A 718 5.59 -0.81 -20.42
N ALA A 719 5.00 -1.10 -19.26
CA ALA A 719 5.74 -1.75 -18.16
C ALA A 719 6.12 -3.20 -18.46
N ILE A 720 5.14 -4.04 -18.77
CA ILE A 720 5.40 -5.47 -19.08
C ILE A 720 6.21 -5.59 -20.37
N PHE A 721 5.90 -4.76 -21.37
CA PHE A 721 6.69 -4.66 -22.61
C PHE A 721 8.18 -4.42 -22.31
N SER A 722 8.48 -3.35 -21.56
CA SER A 722 9.85 -2.97 -21.23
C SER A 722 10.52 -3.98 -20.31
N GLY A 723 9.80 -4.55 -19.33
CA GLY A 723 10.33 -5.55 -18.40
C GLY A 723 10.77 -6.84 -19.10
N GLN A 724 9.95 -7.38 -20.00
CA GLN A 724 10.31 -8.57 -20.78
C GLN A 724 11.56 -8.32 -21.64
N ILE A 725 11.57 -7.20 -22.37
CA ILE A 725 12.68 -6.83 -23.26
C ILE A 725 13.97 -6.60 -22.46
N ALA A 726 13.90 -5.84 -21.36
CA ALA A 726 15.05 -5.52 -20.52
C ALA A 726 15.73 -6.78 -19.97
N ALA A 727 14.94 -7.73 -19.46
CA ALA A 727 15.44 -9.00 -18.93
C ALA A 727 16.17 -9.82 -20.00
N ALA A 728 15.59 -9.93 -21.21
CA ALA A 728 16.22 -10.67 -22.31
C ALA A 728 17.52 -10.00 -22.79
N LEU A 729 17.49 -8.68 -22.99
CA LEU A 729 18.64 -7.89 -23.43
C LEU A 729 19.80 -7.99 -22.46
N VAL A 730 19.57 -7.80 -21.15
CA VAL A 730 20.65 -7.79 -20.15
C VAL A 730 21.29 -9.17 -19.98
N ALA A 731 20.51 -10.24 -20.16
CA ALA A 731 21.00 -11.62 -20.22
C ALA A 731 21.84 -11.92 -21.48
N GLY A 732 21.95 -10.98 -22.44
CA GLY A 732 22.77 -11.10 -23.64
C GLY A 732 22.02 -11.64 -24.86
N ASN A 733 20.69 -11.70 -24.82
CA ASN A 733 19.87 -12.14 -25.94
C ASN A 733 19.56 -10.97 -26.88
N THR A 734 19.47 -11.26 -28.18
CA THR A 734 18.78 -10.37 -29.13
C THR A 734 17.28 -10.53 -28.98
N VAL A 735 16.51 -9.48 -29.27
CA VAL A 735 15.08 -9.40 -28.98
C VAL A 735 14.29 -8.98 -30.20
N ILE A 736 13.24 -9.75 -30.48
CA ILE A 736 12.15 -9.33 -31.35
C ILE A 736 10.94 -9.08 -30.45
N ALA A 737 10.48 -7.84 -30.45
CA ALA A 737 9.37 -7.38 -29.63
C ALA A 737 8.09 -7.29 -30.46
N LYS A 738 7.06 -8.02 -30.04
CA LYS A 738 5.72 -8.01 -30.63
C LYS A 738 4.73 -7.43 -29.60
N PRO A 739 4.32 -6.15 -29.73
CA PRO A 739 3.33 -5.57 -28.83
C PRO A 739 1.92 -6.10 -29.13
N ALA A 740 0.99 -5.89 -28.22
CA ALA A 740 -0.43 -6.06 -28.51
C ALA A 740 -0.86 -5.10 -29.64
N GLU A 741 -1.85 -5.53 -30.42
CA GLU A 741 -2.35 -4.80 -31.58
C GLU A 741 -3.10 -3.52 -31.21
N GLN A 742 -3.63 -3.46 -29.99
CA GLN A 742 -4.31 -2.29 -29.45
C GLN A 742 -3.36 -1.16 -29.05
N THR A 743 -2.10 -1.47 -28.70
CA THR A 743 -1.16 -0.51 -28.09
C THR A 743 0.24 -0.47 -28.73
N PRO A 744 0.37 -0.32 -30.06
CA PRO A 744 1.66 -0.33 -30.74
C PRO A 744 2.44 0.99 -30.63
N LEU A 745 1.79 2.12 -30.37
CA LEU A 745 2.39 3.46 -30.39
C LEU A 745 3.32 3.67 -29.20
N ILE A 746 2.87 3.35 -27.98
CA ILE A 746 3.70 3.43 -26.78
C ILE A 746 4.88 2.45 -26.85
N ALA A 747 4.67 1.25 -27.40
CA ALA A 747 5.72 0.27 -27.63
C ALA A 747 6.81 0.81 -28.59
N ALA A 748 6.42 1.51 -29.65
CA ALA A 748 7.35 2.16 -30.56
C ALA A 748 8.17 3.26 -29.86
N GLN A 749 7.57 4.03 -28.95
CA GLN A 749 8.34 5.02 -28.17
C GLN A 749 9.32 4.36 -27.20
N ALA A 750 8.92 3.28 -26.53
CA ALA A 750 9.80 2.53 -25.65
C ALA A 750 11.03 1.97 -26.39
N VAL A 751 10.84 1.44 -27.61
CA VAL A 751 11.96 0.96 -28.45
C VAL A 751 12.88 2.10 -28.88
N LYS A 752 12.34 3.27 -29.24
CA LYS A 752 13.16 4.46 -29.55
C LYS A 752 14.05 4.85 -28.37
N ILE A 753 13.50 4.86 -27.16
CA ILE A 753 14.28 5.16 -25.94
C ILE A 753 15.35 4.10 -25.70
N LEU A 754 15.04 2.81 -25.85
CA LEU A 754 16.03 1.74 -25.69
C LEU A 754 17.17 1.86 -26.72
N TRP A 755 16.87 2.26 -27.96
CA TRP A 755 17.90 2.54 -28.97
C TRP A 755 18.75 3.76 -28.61
N GLU A 756 18.13 4.86 -28.18
CA GLU A 756 18.83 6.06 -27.72
C GLU A 756 19.73 5.76 -26.51
N ALA A 757 19.31 4.85 -25.64
CA ALA A 757 20.09 4.38 -24.50
C ALA A 757 21.30 3.52 -24.90
N GLY A 758 21.47 3.17 -26.18
CA GLY A 758 22.62 2.48 -26.73
C GLY A 758 22.39 1.01 -27.08
N ILE A 759 21.14 0.52 -27.07
CA ILE A 759 20.82 -0.81 -27.59
C ILE A 759 20.85 -0.75 -29.13
N PRO A 760 21.66 -1.57 -29.82
CA PRO A 760 21.70 -1.54 -31.28
C PRO A 760 20.37 -1.93 -31.93
N GLN A 761 20.05 -1.34 -33.08
CA GLN A 761 18.78 -1.57 -33.79
C GLN A 761 18.60 -3.02 -34.26
N ASP A 762 19.68 -3.74 -34.55
CA ASP A 762 19.62 -5.15 -34.92
C ASP A 762 19.49 -6.08 -33.72
N VAL A 763 19.79 -5.57 -32.52
CA VAL A 763 19.66 -6.30 -31.25
C VAL A 763 18.25 -6.22 -30.71
N LEU A 764 17.58 -5.08 -30.83
CA LEU A 764 16.19 -4.90 -30.44
C LEU A 764 15.37 -4.42 -31.63
N GLN A 765 14.42 -5.24 -32.08
CA GLN A 765 13.56 -4.93 -33.20
C GLN A 765 12.08 -4.99 -32.79
N LEU A 766 11.26 -4.06 -33.29
CA LEU A 766 9.81 -4.03 -33.06
C LEU A 766 9.08 -4.56 -34.29
N LEU A 767 8.14 -5.49 -34.09
CA LEU A 767 7.25 -5.97 -35.14
C LEU A 767 5.79 -5.87 -34.67
N PRO A 768 5.12 -4.72 -34.87
CA PRO A 768 3.68 -4.60 -34.66
C PRO A 768 2.94 -5.52 -35.63
N GLY A 769 1.82 -6.10 -35.23
CA GLY A 769 1.01 -6.95 -36.12
C GLY A 769 0.08 -7.90 -35.38
N ARG A 770 -0.77 -8.62 -36.10
CA ARG A 770 -1.73 -9.57 -35.51
C ARG A 770 -1.05 -10.82 -34.95
N GLY A 771 -1.66 -11.41 -33.92
CA GLY A 771 -1.19 -12.66 -33.31
C GLY A 771 -1.23 -13.85 -34.27
N GLU A 772 -2.28 -13.94 -35.08
CA GLU A 772 -2.53 -15.03 -36.03
C GLU A 772 -1.62 -15.02 -37.27
N THR A 773 -0.99 -13.89 -37.59
CA THR A 773 -0.07 -13.75 -38.72
C THR A 773 1.37 -13.61 -38.23
N VAL A 774 1.76 -12.42 -37.78
CA VAL A 774 3.12 -12.08 -37.34
C VAL A 774 3.50 -12.90 -36.10
N GLY A 775 2.62 -12.99 -35.11
CA GLY A 775 2.86 -13.79 -33.89
C GLY A 775 3.07 -15.29 -34.18
N ALA A 776 2.24 -15.87 -35.05
CA ALA A 776 2.32 -17.27 -35.45
C ALA A 776 3.61 -17.58 -36.24
N LYS A 777 3.98 -16.70 -37.20
CA LYS A 777 5.26 -16.82 -37.95
C LYS A 777 6.46 -16.77 -37.00
N LEU A 778 6.51 -15.80 -36.09
CA LEU A 778 7.65 -15.63 -35.19
C LEU A 778 7.77 -16.79 -34.19
N SER A 779 6.67 -17.19 -33.56
CA SER A 779 6.70 -18.22 -32.51
C SER A 779 7.09 -19.61 -33.02
N SER A 780 6.72 -19.95 -34.26
CA SER A 780 7.05 -21.21 -34.90
C SER A 780 8.45 -21.26 -35.52
N ASP A 781 9.11 -20.12 -35.72
CA ASP A 781 10.40 -20.05 -36.41
C ASP A 781 11.54 -20.62 -35.55
N THR A 782 12.41 -21.42 -36.15
CA THR A 782 13.50 -22.12 -35.46
C THR A 782 14.61 -21.18 -34.99
N ARG A 783 14.69 -19.95 -35.52
CA ARG A 783 15.68 -18.95 -35.08
C ARG A 783 15.35 -18.36 -33.71
N ILE A 784 14.08 -18.39 -33.27
CA ILE A 784 13.68 -18.00 -31.92
C ILE A 784 14.08 -19.09 -30.91
N GLN A 785 14.95 -18.74 -29.96
CA GLN A 785 15.50 -19.65 -28.94
C GLN A 785 14.78 -19.56 -27.58
N GLY A 786 13.93 -18.55 -27.39
CA GLY A 786 13.05 -18.43 -26.22
C GLY A 786 11.87 -17.50 -26.51
N ILE A 787 10.77 -17.69 -25.79
CA ILE A 787 9.57 -16.85 -25.86
C ILE A 787 9.23 -16.38 -24.45
N MET A 788 9.05 -15.07 -24.32
CA MET A 788 8.46 -14.42 -23.15
C MET A 788 7.07 -13.94 -23.57
N PHE A 789 6.03 -14.47 -22.94
CA PHE A 789 4.64 -14.18 -23.26
C PHE A 789 3.92 -13.72 -22.01
N THR A 790 3.14 -12.64 -22.15
CA THR A 790 2.15 -12.27 -21.16
C THR A 790 0.81 -12.01 -21.83
N GLY A 791 -0.24 -12.72 -21.41
CA GLY A 791 -1.56 -12.64 -22.02
C GLY A 791 -2.49 -13.79 -21.58
N SER A 792 -3.47 -14.17 -22.39
CA SER A 792 -4.46 -15.20 -22.02
C SER A 792 -3.84 -16.60 -21.89
N THR A 793 -4.39 -17.43 -20.99
CA THR A 793 -4.00 -18.84 -20.81
C THR A 793 -4.18 -19.66 -22.10
N GLU A 794 -5.20 -19.35 -22.90
CA GLU A 794 -5.50 -20.01 -24.17
C GLU A 794 -4.36 -19.83 -25.19
N VAL A 795 -3.90 -18.59 -25.38
CA VAL A 795 -2.77 -18.28 -26.27
C VAL A 795 -1.47 -18.88 -25.74
N ALA A 796 -1.24 -18.87 -24.42
CA ALA A 796 -0.06 -19.50 -23.83
C ALA A 796 0.00 -21.02 -24.13
N ARG A 797 -1.15 -21.72 -24.08
CA ARG A 797 -1.26 -23.14 -24.47
C ARG A 797 -1.01 -23.35 -25.97
N ILE A 798 -1.43 -22.43 -26.83
CA ILE A 798 -1.10 -22.47 -28.27
C ILE A 798 0.42 -22.35 -28.44
N LEU A 799 1.06 -21.37 -27.79
CA LEU A 799 2.50 -21.18 -27.85
C LEU A 799 3.27 -22.41 -27.33
N GLN A 800 2.82 -23.02 -26.22
CA GLN A 800 3.39 -24.26 -25.70
C GLN A 800 3.34 -25.38 -26.76
N LYS A 801 2.18 -25.59 -27.40
CA LYS A 801 2.03 -26.60 -28.47
C LYS A 801 2.91 -26.31 -29.67
N THR A 802 3.08 -25.04 -30.04
CA THR A 802 3.95 -24.60 -31.13
C THR A 802 5.42 -24.91 -30.82
N VAL A 803 5.92 -24.51 -29.65
CA VAL A 803 7.34 -24.73 -29.32
C VAL A 803 7.67 -26.19 -29.02
N ALA A 804 6.69 -26.98 -28.58
CA ALA A 804 6.84 -28.43 -28.36
C ALA A 804 7.18 -29.23 -29.63
N GLN A 805 6.97 -28.65 -30.82
CA GLN A 805 7.31 -29.29 -32.11
C GLN A 805 8.79 -29.20 -32.48
N ARG A 806 9.59 -28.45 -31.71
CA ARG A 806 10.99 -28.18 -32.03
C ARG A 806 11.89 -28.17 -30.79
N LEU A 807 13.18 -28.11 -31.04
CA LEU A 807 14.22 -27.92 -30.03
C LEU A 807 14.93 -26.58 -30.28
N ASN A 808 15.55 -26.04 -29.25
CA ASN A 808 16.45 -24.90 -29.38
C ASN A 808 17.80 -25.34 -30.01
N GLN A 809 18.68 -24.38 -30.28
CA GLN A 809 19.99 -24.61 -30.89
C GLN A 809 20.92 -25.50 -30.06
N PHE A 810 20.67 -25.64 -28.74
CA PHE A 810 21.39 -26.53 -27.84
C PHE A 810 20.82 -27.96 -27.82
N GLY A 811 19.69 -28.20 -28.48
CA GLY A 811 18.98 -29.47 -28.49
C GLY A 811 18.10 -29.71 -27.26
N GLU A 812 17.70 -28.64 -26.57
CA GLU A 812 16.81 -28.64 -25.41
C GLU A 812 15.44 -28.07 -25.79
N SER A 813 14.49 -28.12 -24.85
CA SER A 813 13.21 -27.45 -24.99
C SER A 813 13.41 -25.94 -25.17
N VAL A 814 12.66 -25.32 -26.09
CA VAL A 814 12.64 -23.86 -26.23
C VAL A 814 12.10 -23.25 -24.93
N ALA A 815 12.80 -22.26 -24.37
CA ALA A 815 12.36 -21.61 -23.15
C ALA A 815 11.04 -20.85 -23.40
N LEU A 816 10.01 -21.17 -22.63
CA LEU A 816 8.75 -20.43 -22.58
C LEU A 816 8.57 -19.89 -21.16
N ILE A 817 8.51 -18.56 -21.04
CA ILE A 817 7.99 -17.88 -19.85
C ILE A 817 6.60 -17.39 -20.25
N ALA A 818 5.57 -17.94 -19.63
CA ALA A 818 4.20 -17.55 -19.89
C ALA A 818 3.54 -17.10 -18.59
N GLU A 819 3.31 -15.78 -18.48
CA GLU A 819 2.54 -15.18 -17.39
C GLU A 819 1.12 -14.91 -17.92
N THR A 820 0.10 -15.35 -17.19
CA THR A 820 -1.27 -15.35 -17.70
C THR A 820 -2.28 -14.85 -16.66
N GLY A 821 -3.57 -15.07 -16.90
CA GLY A 821 -4.66 -14.53 -16.11
C GLY A 821 -4.81 -15.12 -14.70
N GLY A 822 -5.78 -14.59 -13.95
CA GLY A 822 -6.10 -15.05 -12.60
C GLY A 822 -7.60 -15.01 -12.31
N GLN A 823 -8.04 -15.89 -11.40
CA GLN A 823 -9.36 -15.82 -10.78
C GLN A 823 -9.18 -15.35 -9.32
N ASN A 824 -8.65 -14.13 -9.18
CA ASN A 824 -8.12 -13.64 -7.91
C ASN A 824 -9.22 -13.43 -6.87
N ALA A 825 -8.96 -13.89 -5.65
CA ALA A 825 -9.92 -13.84 -4.54
C ALA A 825 -9.43 -12.95 -3.40
N MET A 826 -10.36 -12.31 -2.68
CA MET A 826 -10.09 -11.63 -1.41
C MET A 826 -11.01 -12.21 -0.35
N ILE A 827 -10.42 -12.69 0.75
CA ILE A 827 -11.15 -13.25 1.90
C ILE A 827 -11.25 -12.18 2.98
N VAL A 828 -12.45 -11.96 3.48
CA VAL A 828 -12.75 -10.96 4.52
C VAL A 828 -13.51 -11.63 5.65
N ASP A 829 -12.90 -11.66 6.83
CA ASP A 829 -13.57 -12.12 8.04
C ASP A 829 -14.24 -10.97 8.81
N SER A 830 -14.95 -11.29 9.89
CA SER A 830 -15.68 -10.31 10.70
C SER A 830 -14.80 -9.43 11.60
N SER A 831 -13.48 -9.66 11.62
CA SER A 831 -12.51 -8.82 12.36
C SER A 831 -11.93 -7.68 11.53
N ALA A 832 -12.13 -7.71 10.22
CA ALA A 832 -11.68 -6.67 9.31
C ALA A 832 -12.42 -5.34 9.51
N LEU A 833 -11.72 -4.23 9.26
CA LEU A 833 -12.33 -2.90 9.21
C LEU A 833 -13.05 -2.72 7.87
N THR A 834 -14.37 -2.55 7.91
CA THR A 834 -15.23 -2.49 6.71
C THR A 834 -14.81 -1.37 5.75
N GLU A 835 -14.49 -0.18 6.26
CA GLU A 835 -14.10 0.97 5.45
C GLU A 835 -12.83 0.67 4.64
N GLN A 836 -11.84 0.06 5.30
CA GLN A 836 -10.60 -0.34 4.65
C GLN A 836 -10.84 -1.44 3.61
N VAL A 837 -11.65 -2.45 3.94
CA VAL A 837 -12.06 -3.51 3.00
C VAL A 837 -12.70 -2.90 1.76
N VAL A 838 -13.66 -1.99 1.92
CA VAL A 838 -14.39 -1.41 0.78
C VAL A 838 -13.46 -0.59 -0.12
N LEU A 839 -12.56 0.22 0.47
CA LEU A 839 -11.56 0.97 -0.30
C LEU A 839 -10.63 0.03 -1.09
N ASP A 840 -10.12 -1.01 -0.45
CA ASP A 840 -9.21 -1.97 -1.07
C ASP A 840 -9.91 -2.84 -2.12
N VAL A 841 -11.17 -3.21 -1.91
CA VAL A 841 -12.02 -3.93 -2.88
C VAL A 841 -12.30 -3.06 -4.09
N VAL A 842 -12.72 -1.81 -3.90
CA VAL A 842 -13.00 -0.88 -5.00
C VAL A 842 -11.76 -0.66 -5.85
N ASN A 843 -10.62 -0.40 -5.21
CA ASN A 843 -9.34 -0.24 -5.90
C ASN A 843 -8.95 -1.53 -6.63
N SER A 844 -9.04 -2.70 -5.98
CA SER A 844 -8.61 -3.95 -6.59
C SER A 844 -9.51 -4.43 -7.74
N ALA A 845 -10.82 -4.19 -7.67
CA ALA A 845 -11.77 -4.71 -8.65
C ALA A 845 -11.98 -3.79 -9.85
N TYR A 846 -11.94 -2.47 -9.64
CA TYR A 846 -12.42 -1.49 -10.61
C TYR A 846 -11.35 -0.54 -11.15
N ASP A 847 -10.20 -0.39 -10.49
CA ASP A 847 -9.06 0.37 -11.03
C ASP A 847 -8.66 -0.16 -12.43
N SER A 848 -8.27 0.75 -13.33
CA SER A 848 -8.03 0.41 -14.75
C SER A 848 -9.20 -0.32 -15.43
N ALA A 849 -10.44 -0.05 -15.01
CA ALA A 849 -11.64 -0.79 -15.42
C ALA A 849 -11.53 -2.31 -15.18
N GLY A 850 -10.84 -2.73 -14.12
CA GLY A 850 -10.60 -4.15 -13.81
C GLY A 850 -9.71 -4.87 -14.82
N GLN A 851 -8.99 -4.15 -15.69
CA GLN A 851 -8.12 -4.71 -16.74
C GLN A 851 -6.70 -4.97 -16.24
N ARG A 852 -6.55 -5.37 -14.97
CA ARG A 852 -5.29 -5.89 -14.41
C ARG A 852 -5.40 -7.40 -14.28
N CYS A 853 -4.35 -8.13 -14.59
CA CYS A 853 -4.30 -9.58 -14.30
C CYS A 853 -4.43 -9.85 -12.80
N SER A 854 -4.00 -8.91 -11.94
CA SER A 854 -4.13 -8.95 -10.49
C SER A 854 -5.47 -8.45 -9.95
N ALA A 855 -6.39 -7.98 -10.79
CA ALA A 855 -7.65 -7.40 -10.32
C ALA A 855 -8.51 -8.41 -9.56
N LEU A 856 -9.20 -7.93 -8.52
CA LEU A 856 -10.06 -8.73 -7.68
C LEU A 856 -11.29 -9.20 -8.47
N ARG A 857 -11.45 -10.52 -8.57
CA ARG A 857 -12.58 -11.16 -9.28
C ARG A 857 -13.63 -11.71 -8.33
N ILE A 858 -13.19 -12.18 -7.16
CA ILE A 858 -14.04 -12.85 -6.18
C ILE A 858 -13.81 -12.25 -4.79
N LEU A 859 -14.81 -11.59 -4.24
CA LEU A 859 -14.85 -11.18 -2.84
C LEU A 859 -15.58 -12.26 -2.02
N CYS A 860 -14.90 -12.83 -1.03
CA CYS A 860 -15.45 -13.82 -0.11
C CYS A 860 -15.63 -13.18 1.26
N VAL A 861 -16.87 -12.96 1.70
CA VAL A 861 -17.15 -12.29 2.99
C VAL A 861 -17.79 -13.26 3.96
N GLN A 862 -17.33 -13.26 5.21
CA GLN A 862 -17.97 -14.04 6.27
C GLN A 862 -19.44 -13.58 6.44
N GLU A 863 -20.37 -14.54 6.58
CA GLU A 863 -21.82 -14.26 6.68
C GLU A 863 -22.16 -13.18 7.72
N ASP A 864 -21.45 -13.12 8.84
CA ASP A 864 -21.71 -12.16 9.92
C ASP A 864 -21.44 -10.69 9.54
N ASN A 865 -20.66 -10.41 8.48
CA ASN A 865 -20.29 -9.05 8.06
C ASN A 865 -20.78 -8.69 6.65
N VAL A 866 -21.39 -9.64 5.92
CA VAL A 866 -21.72 -9.44 4.49
C VAL A 866 -22.65 -8.26 4.26
N ASP A 867 -23.64 -8.02 5.11
CA ASP A 867 -24.64 -6.98 4.89
C ASP A 867 -24.04 -5.56 4.96
N ILE A 868 -23.15 -5.34 5.93
CA ILE A 868 -22.48 -4.05 6.13
C ILE A 868 -21.49 -3.81 4.99
N VAL A 869 -20.64 -4.80 4.68
CA VAL A 869 -19.68 -4.72 3.56
C VAL A 869 -20.40 -4.49 2.23
N ARG A 870 -21.47 -5.25 1.94
CA ARG A 870 -22.23 -5.13 0.70
C ARG A 870 -22.89 -3.76 0.56
N THR A 871 -23.45 -3.22 1.64
CA THR A 871 -24.12 -1.91 1.63
C THR A 871 -23.12 -0.80 1.38
N MET A 872 -22.02 -0.77 2.14
CA MET A 872 -20.97 0.23 2.00
C MET A 872 -20.26 0.12 0.65
N LEU A 873 -20.01 -1.09 0.15
CA LEU A 873 -19.45 -1.32 -1.19
C LEU A 873 -20.32 -0.74 -2.30
N LYS A 874 -21.63 -1.01 -2.28
CA LYS A 874 -22.58 -0.43 -3.27
C LYS A 874 -22.62 1.10 -3.17
N GLY A 875 -22.56 1.63 -1.95
CA GLY A 875 -22.48 3.07 -1.72
C GLY A 875 -21.21 3.70 -2.28
N ALA A 876 -20.05 3.06 -2.08
CA ALA A 876 -18.77 3.50 -2.62
C ALA A 876 -18.72 3.38 -4.16
N MET A 877 -19.27 2.31 -4.74
CA MET A 877 -19.40 2.17 -6.20
C MET A 877 -20.18 3.32 -6.82
N LYS A 878 -21.25 3.79 -6.15
CA LYS A 878 -22.04 4.96 -6.56
C LYS A 878 -21.23 6.24 -6.62
N GLN A 879 -20.10 6.31 -5.95
CA GLN A 879 -19.25 7.49 -5.96
C GLN A 879 -18.27 7.54 -7.12
N LEU A 880 -18.10 6.45 -7.88
CA LEU A 880 -17.09 6.33 -8.93
C LEU A 880 -17.55 6.99 -10.24
N ARG A 881 -16.74 7.89 -10.78
CA ARG A 881 -16.95 8.50 -12.09
C ARG A 881 -16.32 7.63 -13.18
N VAL A 882 -17.16 7.20 -14.12
CA VAL A 882 -16.73 6.50 -15.34
C VAL A 882 -16.67 7.51 -16.47
N GLY A 883 -15.60 7.55 -17.27
CA GLY A 883 -15.53 8.50 -18.39
C GLY A 883 -14.15 8.67 -19.00
N ASN A 884 -13.93 9.82 -19.65
CA ASN A 884 -12.67 10.11 -20.34
C ASN A 884 -11.51 10.19 -19.33
N PRO A 885 -10.49 9.32 -19.43
CA PRO A 885 -9.40 9.22 -18.46
C PRO A 885 -8.41 10.38 -18.51
N SER A 886 -8.49 11.28 -19.51
CA SER A 886 -7.70 12.52 -19.57
C SER A 886 -8.20 13.60 -18.60
N LEU A 887 -9.40 13.42 -18.03
CA LEU A 887 -9.93 14.30 -16.98
C LEU A 887 -9.53 13.77 -15.61
N LEU A 888 -9.00 14.63 -14.74
CA LEU A 888 -8.55 14.26 -13.40
C LEU A 888 -9.67 13.65 -12.53
N LYS A 889 -10.92 14.08 -12.77
CA LYS A 889 -12.11 13.60 -12.04
C LYS A 889 -12.56 12.18 -12.42
N THR A 890 -12.00 11.60 -13.47
CA THR A 890 -12.36 10.25 -13.89
C THR A 890 -11.66 9.21 -13.03
N ASP A 891 -12.44 8.33 -12.40
CA ASP A 891 -11.93 7.22 -11.60
C ASP A 891 -11.69 5.97 -12.47
N ILE A 892 -12.58 5.75 -13.44
CA ILE A 892 -12.59 4.53 -14.25
C ILE A 892 -12.68 4.91 -15.73
N GLY A 893 -11.64 4.54 -16.48
CA GLY A 893 -11.57 4.69 -17.92
C GLY A 893 -12.37 3.63 -18.71
N PRO A 894 -12.21 3.60 -20.04
CA PRO A 894 -12.85 2.61 -20.90
C PRO A 894 -12.22 1.22 -20.76
N VAL A 895 -12.92 0.20 -21.24
CA VAL A 895 -12.30 -1.07 -21.64
C VAL A 895 -11.65 -0.91 -23.02
N ILE A 896 -10.61 -1.71 -23.30
CA ILE A 896 -9.68 -1.44 -24.41
C ILE A 896 -10.31 -1.39 -25.81
N ASP A 897 -11.33 -2.22 -26.06
CA ASP A 897 -11.98 -2.28 -27.37
C ASP A 897 -13.42 -2.85 -27.28
N VAL A 898 -14.08 -2.88 -28.43
CA VAL A 898 -15.48 -3.35 -28.58
C VAL A 898 -15.60 -4.85 -28.27
N GLU A 899 -14.59 -5.65 -28.60
CA GLU A 899 -14.62 -7.09 -28.33
C GLU A 899 -14.58 -7.35 -26.83
N ALA A 900 -13.71 -6.66 -26.09
CA ALA A 900 -13.65 -6.70 -24.63
C ALA A 900 -15.00 -6.30 -24.03
N GLN A 901 -15.57 -5.16 -24.46
CA GLN A 901 -16.88 -4.69 -23.99
C GLN A 901 -17.98 -5.74 -24.19
N GLN A 902 -18.07 -6.32 -25.39
CA GLN A 902 -19.06 -7.35 -25.71
C GLN A 902 -18.85 -8.66 -24.94
N ASN A 903 -17.60 -9.09 -24.75
CA ASN A 903 -17.26 -10.26 -23.96
C ASN A 903 -17.71 -10.11 -22.49
N ILE A 904 -17.43 -8.96 -21.89
CA ILE A 904 -17.81 -8.64 -20.52
C ILE A 904 -19.34 -8.55 -20.40
N GLN A 905 -19.99 -7.83 -21.31
CA GLN A 905 -21.45 -7.68 -21.30
C GLN A 905 -22.17 -9.02 -21.42
N ARG A 906 -21.69 -9.92 -22.30
CA ARG A 906 -22.23 -11.28 -22.41
C ARG A 906 -22.14 -12.08 -21.12
N HIS A 907 -21.06 -11.93 -20.35
CA HIS A 907 -20.93 -12.57 -19.04
C HIS A 907 -21.94 -12.01 -18.04
N ILE A 908 -22.07 -10.67 -17.97
CA ILE A 908 -23.03 -9.99 -17.10
C ILE A 908 -24.46 -10.46 -17.43
N ASP A 909 -24.82 -10.51 -18.71
CA ASP A 909 -26.14 -10.96 -19.15
C ASP A 909 -26.37 -12.45 -18.88
N LYS A 910 -25.34 -13.30 -19.03
CA LYS A 910 -25.40 -14.73 -18.64
C LYS A 910 -25.72 -14.85 -17.15
N MET A 911 -25.03 -14.11 -16.28
CA MET A 911 -25.27 -14.16 -14.83
C MET A 911 -26.66 -13.62 -14.45
N ARG A 912 -27.09 -12.53 -15.09
CA ARG A 912 -28.46 -11.99 -14.94
C ARG A 912 -29.51 -13.02 -15.35
N SER A 913 -29.30 -13.73 -16.47
CA SER A 913 -30.24 -14.77 -16.95
C SER A 913 -30.35 -15.98 -16.02
N LYS A 914 -29.33 -16.25 -15.20
CA LYS A 914 -29.36 -17.28 -14.14
C LYS A 914 -30.11 -16.83 -12.89
N GLY A 915 -30.57 -15.59 -12.83
CA GLY A 915 -31.32 -15.03 -11.69
C GLY A 915 -30.43 -14.45 -10.58
N TYR A 916 -29.13 -14.26 -10.83
CA TYR A 916 -28.23 -13.66 -9.85
C TYR A 916 -28.44 -12.15 -9.73
N PRO A 917 -28.37 -11.57 -8.52
CA PRO A 917 -28.35 -10.12 -8.35
C PRO A 917 -27.15 -9.50 -9.06
N VAL A 918 -27.42 -8.59 -9.98
CA VAL A 918 -26.41 -7.84 -10.74
C VAL A 918 -26.64 -6.35 -10.51
N HIS A 919 -25.63 -5.67 -9.96
CA HIS A 919 -25.67 -4.24 -9.64
C HIS A 919 -24.64 -3.51 -10.49
N GLN A 920 -25.10 -2.67 -11.42
CA GLN A 920 -24.24 -1.78 -12.20
C GLN A 920 -24.44 -0.37 -11.65
N ILE A 921 -23.42 0.15 -10.97
CA ILE A 921 -23.54 1.37 -10.15
C ILE A 921 -22.35 2.28 -10.46
N MET A 922 -22.63 3.56 -10.70
CA MET A 922 -21.64 4.63 -10.91
C MET A 922 -22.25 5.97 -10.52
N PHE A 923 -21.42 7.00 -10.39
CA PHE A 923 -21.88 8.36 -10.08
C PHE A 923 -22.64 9.00 -11.25
N ASN A 924 -22.15 8.79 -12.48
CA ASN A 924 -22.72 9.39 -13.68
C ASN A 924 -24.16 8.89 -13.88
N ALA A 925 -25.14 9.79 -13.77
CA ALA A 925 -26.55 9.45 -13.97
C ALA A 925 -26.94 9.38 -15.46
N ASP A 926 -26.24 10.14 -16.32
CA ASP A 926 -26.41 10.11 -17.78
C ASP A 926 -25.28 9.30 -18.42
N ALA A 927 -25.64 8.25 -19.15
CA ALA A 927 -24.70 7.39 -19.86
C ALA A 927 -24.40 7.90 -21.29
N SER A 928 -25.01 9.02 -21.72
CA SER A 928 -24.82 9.58 -23.07
C SER A 928 -23.34 9.87 -23.37
N GLU A 929 -22.58 10.40 -22.41
CA GLU A 929 -21.15 10.67 -22.52
C GLU A 929 -20.30 9.39 -22.70
N LEU A 930 -20.79 8.24 -22.24
CA LEU A 930 -20.09 6.95 -22.40
C LEU A 930 -20.26 6.34 -23.80
N THR A 931 -21.17 6.86 -24.63
CA THR A 931 -21.42 6.32 -25.97
C THR A 931 -20.32 6.64 -26.97
N ALA A 932 -19.44 7.61 -26.65
CA ALA A 932 -18.32 7.99 -27.49
C ALA A 932 -17.20 6.93 -27.53
N GLY A 933 -17.12 6.05 -26.53
CA GLY A 933 -16.07 5.03 -26.40
C GLY A 933 -16.60 3.67 -25.94
N THR A 934 -15.71 2.81 -25.48
CA THR A 934 -16.01 1.44 -25.01
C THR A 934 -16.00 1.37 -23.49
N PHE A 935 -17.12 1.67 -22.83
CA PHE A 935 -17.22 1.63 -21.38
C PHE A 935 -18.06 0.46 -20.86
N VAL A 936 -17.69 -0.04 -19.68
CA VAL A 936 -18.49 -0.98 -18.89
C VAL A 936 -18.62 -0.41 -17.47
N PRO A 937 -19.84 -0.17 -16.96
CA PRO A 937 -20.03 0.29 -15.59
C PRO A 937 -19.47 -0.72 -14.57
N PRO A 938 -18.93 -0.25 -13.42
CA PRO A 938 -18.58 -1.11 -12.29
C PRO A 938 -19.75 -2.02 -11.92
N THR A 939 -19.49 -3.32 -11.93
CA THR A 939 -20.52 -4.35 -11.78
C THR A 939 -20.23 -5.25 -10.60
N LEU A 940 -21.20 -5.39 -9.70
CA LEU A 940 -21.20 -6.36 -8.61
C LEU A 940 -22.22 -7.47 -8.89
N ILE A 941 -21.78 -8.73 -8.87
CA ILE A 941 -22.62 -9.92 -9.07
C ILE A 941 -22.59 -10.78 -7.81
N GLU A 942 -23.76 -11.02 -7.19
CA GLU A 942 -23.86 -11.87 -6.00
C GLU A 942 -24.06 -13.34 -6.43
N LEU A 943 -23.14 -14.23 -6.05
CA LEU A 943 -23.16 -15.64 -6.43
C LEU A 943 -23.41 -16.54 -5.19
N PRO A 944 -24.13 -17.67 -5.35
CA PRO A 944 -24.33 -18.62 -4.25
C PRO A 944 -23.08 -19.46 -3.94
N ASN A 945 -22.20 -19.63 -4.93
CA ASN A 945 -20.95 -20.39 -4.85
C ASN A 945 -20.09 -20.07 -6.09
N LEU A 946 -18.88 -20.65 -6.14
CA LEU A 946 -17.92 -20.42 -7.21
C LEU A 946 -18.19 -21.20 -8.51
N ASN A 947 -19.16 -22.13 -8.55
CA ASN A 947 -19.28 -23.10 -9.65
C ASN A 947 -19.54 -22.44 -11.02
N ASP A 948 -20.22 -21.31 -11.04
CA ASP A 948 -20.56 -20.59 -12.27
C ASP A 948 -19.45 -19.69 -12.82
N LEU A 949 -18.34 -19.59 -12.09
CA LEU A 949 -17.11 -18.94 -12.56
C LEU A 949 -16.18 -19.97 -13.19
N GLU A 950 -16.31 -20.11 -14.52
CA GLU A 950 -15.55 -21.07 -15.32
C GLU A 950 -14.23 -20.49 -15.86
N ARG A 951 -14.19 -19.19 -16.14
CA ARG A 951 -13.06 -18.49 -16.78
C ARG A 951 -12.87 -17.10 -16.18
N GLU A 952 -11.72 -16.48 -16.43
CA GLU A 952 -11.50 -15.07 -16.11
C GLU A 952 -12.44 -14.17 -16.92
N VAL A 953 -12.94 -13.11 -16.27
CA VAL A 953 -13.68 -12.01 -16.90
C VAL A 953 -12.86 -10.75 -16.76
N PHE A 954 -12.23 -10.33 -17.85
CA PHE A 954 -11.24 -9.26 -17.84
C PHE A 954 -11.88 -7.86 -17.95
N GLY A 955 -12.58 -7.44 -16.90
CA GLY A 955 -13.29 -6.16 -16.84
C GLY A 955 -13.70 -5.78 -15.42
N PRO A 956 -14.48 -4.69 -15.24
CA PRO A 956 -14.83 -4.16 -13.92
C PRO A 956 -16.01 -4.93 -13.31
N VAL A 957 -15.86 -6.26 -13.17
CA VAL A 957 -16.88 -7.19 -12.69
C VAL A 957 -16.38 -7.93 -11.45
N LEU A 958 -16.94 -7.59 -10.30
CA LEU A 958 -16.69 -8.23 -9.02
C LEU A 958 -17.78 -9.25 -8.71
N HIS A 959 -17.40 -10.44 -8.26
CA HIS A 959 -18.32 -11.46 -7.78
C HIS A 959 -18.24 -11.55 -6.26
N LEU A 960 -19.38 -11.48 -5.57
CA LEU A 960 -19.48 -11.62 -4.12
C LEU A 960 -20.03 -13.01 -3.76
N ILE A 961 -19.32 -13.74 -2.92
CA ILE A 961 -19.81 -14.96 -2.26
C ILE A 961 -19.69 -14.84 -0.74
N THR A 962 -20.44 -15.66 -0.02
CA THR A 962 -20.37 -15.75 1.44
C THR A 962 -19.79 -17.08 1.90
N TYR A 963 -19.20 -17.09 3.09
CA TYR A 963 -18.76 -18.31 3.77
C TYR A 963 -19.04 -18.22 5.27
N LYS A 964 -19.12 -19.37 5.95
CA LYS A 964 -19.38 -19.40 7.40
C LYS A 964 -18.09 -19.39 8.20
N TYR A 965 -18.19 -18.94 9.45
CA TYR A 965 -17.11 -19.09 10.42
C TYR A 965 -16.66 -20.56 10.49
N GLY A 966 -15.34 -20.78 10.47
CA GLY A 966 -14.73 -22.11 10.51
C GLY A 966 -14.63 -22.83 9.16
N GLU A 967 -15.19 -22.29 8.07
CA GLU A 967 -15.12 -22.89 6.73
C GLU A 967 -13.98 -22.37 5.86
N ILE A 968 -13.07 -21.55 6.40
CA ILE A 968 -11.99 -20.91 5.63
C ILE A 968 -11.10 -21.91 4.87
N GLU A 969 -10.83 -23.09 5.45
CA GLU A 969 -10.03 -24.13 4.79
C GLU A 969 -10.74 -24.71 3.56
N ASN A 970 -12.05 -25.00 3.69
CA ASN A 970 -12.89 -25.45 2.58
C ASN A 970 -13.01 -24.37 1.50
N LEU A 971 -13.12 -23.10 1.90
CA LEU A 971 -13.13 -21.98 0.95
C LEU A 971 -11.80 -21.88 0.18
N LEU A 972 -10.66 -21.97 0.87
CA LEU A 972 -9.33 -21.98 0.24
C LEU A 972 -9.20 -23.15 -0.74
N GLU A 973 -9.67 -24.34 -0.35
CA GLU A 973 -9.67 -25.50 -1.24
C GLU A 973 -10.50 -25.24 -2.52
N GLN A 974 -11.70 -24.67 -2.39
CA GLN A 974 -12.54 -24.31 -3.54
C GLN A 974 -11.90 -23.25 -4.46
N ILE A 975 -11.17 -22.29 -3.88
CA ILE A 975 -10.42 -21.29 -4.64
C ILE A 975 -9.25 -21.94 -5.37
N ASN A 976 -8.41 -22.72 -4.68
CA ASN A 976 -7.26 -23.41 -5.26
C ASN A 976 -7.71 -24.40 -6.37
N GLN A 977 -8.84 -25.08 -6.21
CA GLN A 977 -9.41 -26.00 -7.20
C GLN A 977 -9.80 -25.32 -8.53
N LYS A 978 -9.90 -23.98 -8.59
CA LYS A 978 -10.03 -23.26 -9.86
C LYS A 978 -8.77 -23.33 -10.72
N GLY A 979 -7.64 -23.76 -10.14
CA GLY A 979 -6.37 -23.99 -10.82
C GLY A 979 -5.57 -22.73 -11.14
N TYR A 980 -6.12 -21.54 -10.90
CA TYR A 980 -5.39 -20.27 -10.96
C TYR A 980 -4.69 -20.00 -9.63
N GLY A 981 -3.63 -19.20 -9.66
CA GLY A 981 -2.81 -18.92 -8.49
C GLY A 981 -2.00 -17.63 -8.62
N LEU A 982 -2.63 -16.51 -9.02
CA LEU A 982 -1.94 -15.24 -9.25
C LEU A 982 -1.93 -14.34 -8.01
N THR A 983 -3.04 -13.65 -7.69
CA THR A 983 -3.16 -12.81 -6.49
C THR A 983 -4.26 -13.30 -5.54
N MET A 984 -4.03 -13.14 -4.23
CA MET A 984 -5.06 -13.29 -3.20
C MET A 984 -4.95 -12.19 -2.16
N GLY A 985 -6.09 -11.71 -1.67
CA GLY A 985 -6.19 -10.78 -0.55
C GLY A 985 -6.74 -11.47 0.71
N LEU A 986 -6.29 -11.02 1.88
CA LEU A 986 -6.86 -11.39 3.17
C LEU A 986 -7.02 -10.14 4.03
N HIS A 987 -8.25 -9.86 4.46
CA HIS A 987 -8.53 -8.89 5.51
C HIS A 987 -8.93 -9.60 6.79
N THR A 988 -8.05 -9.49 7.80
CA THR A 988 -8.24 -10.06 9.13
C THR A 988 -7.28 -9.40 10.13
N ARG A 989 -7.66 -9.38 11.41
CA ARG A 989 -6.81 -8.97 12.53
C ARG A 989 -6.29 -10.16 13.36
N ILE A 990 -6.57 -11.38 12.91
CA ILE A 990 -6.26 -12.62 13.60
C ILE A 990 -5.04 -13.27 12.96
N ASP A 991 -3.94 -13.37 13.71
CA ASP A 991 -2.69 -13.90 13.17
C ASP A 991 -2.79 -15.41 12.93
N ASP A 992 -3.51 -16.16 13.78
CA ASP A 992 -3.87 -17.56 13.55
C ASP A 992 -4.54 -17.75 12.15
N THR A 993 -5.40 -16.80 11.72
CA THR A 993 -6.04 -16.82 10.39
C THR A 993 -5.03 -16.50 9.29
N ILE A 994 -4.18 -15.47 9.49
CA ILE A 994 -3.09 -15.10 8.57
C ILE A 994 -2.18 -16.29 8.29
N GLN A 995 -1.66 -16.93 9.34
CA GLN A 995 -0.75 -18.07 9.23
C GLN A 995 -1.42 -19.26 8.56
N LYS A 996 -2.70 -19.50 8.86
CA LYS A 996 -3.48 -20.55 8.20
C LYS A 996 -3.60 -20.30 6.70
N VAL A 997 -3.92 -19.09 6.27
CA VAL A 997 -4.04 -18.74 4.84
C VAL A 997 -2.67 -18.82 4.16
N ILE A 998 -1.60 -18.28 4.77
CA ILE A 998 -0.23 -18.39 4.22
C ILE A 998 0.16 -19.86 3.99
N ALA A 999 -0.21 -20.76 4.89
CA ALA A 999 0.13 -22.17 4.80
C ALA A 999 -0.66 -22.96 3.74
N HIS A 1000 -1.87 -22.52 3.38
CA HIS A 1000 -2.79 -23.30 2.51
C HIS A 1000 -3.13 -22.61 1.18
N ALA A 1001 -2.88 -21.32 1.03
CA ALA A 1001 -3.14 -20.62 -0.22
C ALA A 1001 -2.12 -21.05 -1.30
N GLU A 1002 -2.63 -21.42 -2.47
CA GLU A 1002 -1.83 -21.76 -3.64
C GLU A 1002 -1.79 -20.58 -4.62
N VAL A 1003 -1.09 -19.52 -4.21
CA VAL A 1003 -0.99 -18.27 -4.96
C VAL A 1003 0.42 -17.71 -4.97
N GLY A 1004 0.80 -17.09 -6.08
CA GLY A 1004 2.09 -16.44 -6.23
C GLY A 1004 2.22 -15.16 -5.40
N ASN A 1005 1.16 -14.37 -5.25
CA ASN A 1005 1.20 -13.09 -4.53
C ASN A 1005 0.03 -13.01 -3.52
N LEU A 1006 0.35 -12.95 -2.22
CA LEU A 1006 -0.62 -12.82 -1.14
C LEU A 1006 -0.50 -11.43 -0.50
N TYR A 1007 -1.62 -10.74 -0.35
CA TYR A 1007 -1.69 -9.40 0.24
C TYR A 1007 -2.58 -9.41 1.48
N ILE A 1008 -2.09 -8.83 2.57
CA ILE A 1008 -2.78 -8.85 3.87
C ILE A 1008 -3.10 -7.43 4.31
N ASN A 1009 -4.38 -7.16 4.57
CA ASN A 1009 -4.95 -5.88 4.99
C ASN A 1009 -4.58 -4.72 4.04
N ARG A 1010 -4.64 -4.97 2.74
CA ARG A 1010 -4.41 -4.01 1.65
C ARG A 1010 -5.02 -4.54 0.35
N ASN A 1011 -5.11 -3.66 -0.66
CA ASN A 1011 -5.43 -4.04 -2.04
C ASN A 1011 -4.46 -5.10 -2.61
N ILE A 1012 -4.89 -5.79 -3.68
CA ILE A 1012 -4.16 -6.90 -4.30
C ILE A 1012 -3.53 -6.54 -5.66
N VAL A 1013 -3.46 -5.24 -5.98
CA VAL A 1013 -2.99 -4.72 -7.27
C VAL A 1013 -1.73 -3.86 -7.08
N GLY A 1014 -1.04 -3.51 -8.17
CA GLY A 1014 0.12 -2.62 -8.12
C GLY A 1014 1.35 -3.22 -7.44
N ALA A 1015 1.66 -4.49 -7.76
CA ALA A 1015 2.89 -5.13 -7.30
C ALA A 1015 4.13 -4.31 -7.72
N VAL A 1016 5.05 -4.08 -6.79
CA VAL A 1016 6.25 -3.26 -7.01
C VAL A 1016 7.44 -4.16 -7.31
N VAL A 1017 8.14 -3.87 -8.41
CA VAL A 1017 9.32 -4.61 -8.88
C VAL A 1017 10.39 -4.71 -7.78
N GLY A 1018 10.84 -5.92 -7.48
CA GLY A 1018 11.85 -6.19 -6.45
C GLY A 1018 11.35 -6.09 -5.01
N VAL A 1019 10.07 -5.75 -4.78
CA VAL A 1019 9.45 -5.70 -3.45
C VAL A 1019 8.37 -6.76 -3.31
N GLN A 1020 7.47 -6.87 -4.29
CA GLN A 1020 6.56 -8.00 -4.44
C GLN A 1020 6.76 -8.62 -5.82
N PRO A 1021 7.85 -9.41 -6.04
CA PRO A 1021 8.04 -10.14 -7.28
C PRO A 1021 6.73 -10.77 -7.77
N PHE A 1022 6.39 -10.52 -9.04
CA PHE A 1022 5.05 -10.74 -9.55
C PHE A 1022 5.00 -11.90 -10.53
N GLY A 1023 4.02 -12.79 -10.33
CA GLY A 1023 3.81 -13.96 -11.17
C GLY A 1023 3.09 -15.06 -10.40
N GLY A 1024 2.34 -15.89 -11.11
CA GLY A 1024 1.47 -16.90 -10.50
C GLY A 1024 1.99 -18.33 -10.58
N GLU A 1025 1.19 -19.25 -10.05
CA GLU A 1025 1.36 -20.70 -10.22
C GLU A 1025 0.13 -21.34 -10.91
N GLY A 1026 0.25 -22.60 -11.31
CA GLY A 1026 -0.83 -23.33 -11.99
C GLY A 1026 -1.20 -22.72 -13.35
N LEU A 1027 -2.48 -22.44 -13.55
CA LEU A 1027 -3.02 -21.81 -14.77
C LEU A 1027 -2.56 -20.37 -14.94
N SER A 1028 -2.06 -19.73 -13.88
CA SER A 1028 -1.68 -18.31 -13.90
C SER A 1028 -0.29 -18.06 -14.44
N GLY A 1029 0.60 -19.05 -14.46
CA GLY A 1029 1.87 -18.86 -15.13
C GLY A 1029 2.87 -19.99 -14.91
N THR A 1030 3.94 -19.95 -15.72
CA THR A 1030 5.06 -20.89 -15.59
C THR A 1030 6.07 -20.46 -14.53
N GLY A 1031 6.12 -19.16 -14.23
CA GLY A 1031 7.26 -18.51 -13.63
C GLY A 1031 8.51 -18.55 -14.55
N PRO A 1032 9.67 -18.06 -14.07
CA PRO A 1032 9.86 -17.38 -12.77
C PRO A 1032 9.17 -16.01 -12.72
N LYS A 1033 9.04 -15.42 -11.53
CA LYS A 1033 8.38 -14.13 -11.31
C LYS A 1033 9.10 -12.98 -12.00
N ALA A 1034 8.36 -12.12 -12.68
CA ALA A 1034 8.86 -10.84 -13.15
C ALA A 1034 9.24 -9.96 -11.95
N GLY A 1035 10.33 -9.19 -12.09
CA GLY A 1035 10.89 -8.38 -11.01
C GLY A 1035 11.40 -9.19 -9.83
N GLY A 1036 11.64 -10.50 -10.03
CA GLY A 1036 12.14 -11.44 -9.03
C GLY A 1036 13.57 -11.92 -9.30
N PRO A 1037 14.22 -12.49 -8.28
CA PRO A 1037 15.64 -12.85 -8.32
C PRO A 1037 15.95 -14.07 -9.20
N LEU A 1038 14.94 -14.82 -9.66
CA LEU A 1038 15.14 -16.00 -10.52
C LEU A 1038 14.93 -15.72 -12.02
N TYR A 1039 14.38 -14.56 -12.37
CA TYR A 1039 13.89 -14.28 -13.73
C TYR A 1039 14.98 -14.38 -14.81
N LEU A 1040 16.12 -13.72 -14.61
CA LEU A 1040 17.20 -13.65 -15.60
C LEU A 1040 17.81 -15.02 -15.94
N TYR A 1041 17.87 -15.94 -14.96
CA TYR A 1041 18.44 -17.27 -15.19
C TYR A 1041 17.58 -18.14 -16.12
N ARG A 1042 16.30 -17.80 -16.35
CA ARG A 1042 15.48 -18.48 -17.38
C ARG A 1042 15.87 -18.07 -18.80
N LEU A 1043 16.57 -16.94 -18.95
CA LEU A 1043 16.97 -16.34 -20.22
C LEU A 1043 18.45 -16.60 -20.56
N MET A 1044 19.09 -17.50 -19.82
CA MET A 1044 20.47 -17.95 -20.02
C MET A 1044 20.46 -19.46 -20.28
N HIS A 1045 21.23 -19.92 -21.27
CA HIS A 1045 21.48 -21.36 -21.43
C HIS A 1045 22.43 -21.85 -20.35
N GLN A 1046 23.54 -21.14 -20.13
CA GLN A 1046 24.52 -21.44 -19.08
C GLN A 1046 25.04 -20.16 -18.43
N VAL A 1047 25.42 -20.27 -17.17
CA VAL A 1047 26.10 -19.22 -16.42
C VAL A 1047 27.07 -19.87 -15.43
N SER A 1048 28.31 -19.38 -15.39
CA SER A 1048 29.39 -20.04 -14.64
C SER A 1048 29.17 -20.06 -13.13
N GLU A 1049 28.47 -19.06 -12.58
CA GLU A 1049 28.17 -18.97 -11.15
C GLU A 1049 26.80 -18.29 -10.94
N LYS A 1050 25.81 -19.06 -10.46
CA LYS A 1050 24.49 -18.53 -10.10
C LYS A 1050 24.45 -18.18 -8.62
N LYS A 1051 23.81 -17.06 -8.27
CA LYS A 1051 23.47 -16.71 -6.88
C LYS A 1051 22.07 -17.18 -6.52
N LEU A 1052 21.88 -18.50 -6.36
CA LEU A 1052 20.58 -19.11 -6.02
C LEU A 1052 20.36 -19.31 -4.51
N ALA A 1053 21.45 -19.46 -3.75
CA ALA A 1053 21.40 -19.63 -2.29
C ALA A 1053 21.19 -18.31 -1.54
N THR A 1054 21.58 -17.19 -2.15
CA THR A 1054 21.40 -15.83 -1.63
C THR A 1054 20.74 -14.97 -2.71
N PRO A 1055 19.40 -14.94 -2.77
CA PRO A 1055 18.68 -14.16 -3.76
C PRO A 1055 19.07 -12.67 -3.69
N TYR A 1056 19.05 -12.00 -4.84
CA TYR A 1056 19.40 -10.58 -4.94
C TYR A 1056 18.50 -9.71 -4.07
N ALA A 1057 19.10 -8.74 -3.36
CA ALA A 1057 18.42 -7.76 -2.49
C ALA A 1057 17.49 -8.36 -1.42
N ALA A 1058 17.74 -9.60 -1.02
CA ALA A 1058 16.93 -10.35 -0.06
C ALA A 1058 17.68 -10.56 1.26
N LYS A 1059 17.00 -10.34 2.38
CA LYS A 1059 17.54 -10.57 3.74
C LYS A 1059 16.91 -11.83 4.34
N VAL A 1060 17.73 -12.78 4.78
CA VAL A 1060 17.25 -14.07 5.29
C VAL A 1060 16.40 -13.88 6.56
N GLU A 1061 15.19 -14.45 6.58
CA GLU A 1061 14.33 -14.51 7.78
C GLU A 1061 14.36 -15.89 8.45
N THR A 1062 14.27 -16.96 7.64
CA THR A 1062 14.23 -18.33 8.13
C THR A 1062 15.53 -19.07 7.82
N PRO A 1063 15.99 -19.99 8.68
CA PRO A 1063 17.16 -20.80 8.38
C PRO A 1063 16.91 -21.72 7.17
N THR A 1064 18.00 -22.22 6.58
CA THR A 1064 17.93 -23.20 5.49
C THR A 1064 17.08 -24.41 5.87
N ALA A 1065 16.08 -24.71 5.04
CA ALA A 1065 15.28 -25.91 5.21
C ALA A 1065 16.16 -27.15 5.11
N HIS A 1066 15.91 -28.10 6.02
CA HIS A 1066 16.56 -29.39 6.01
C HIS A 1066 15.60 -30.43 5.42
N PHE A 1067 16.10 -31.24 4.47
CA PHE A 1067 15.30 -32.26 3.79
C PHE A 1067 15.80 -33.67 4.17
N PRO A 1068 15.22 -34.33 5.19
CA PRO A 1068 15.70 -35.62 5.70
C PRO A 1068 15.74 -36.72 4.64
N ALA A 1069 14.82 -36.67 3.67
CA ALA A 1069 14.78 -37.63 2.57
C ALA A 1069 16.02 -37.54 1.68
N TYR A 1070 16.60 -36.34 1.49
CA TYR A 1070 17.83 -36.16 0.73
C TYR A 1070 19.05 -36.74 1.46
N ASP A 1071 19.14 -36.59 2.78
CA ASP A 1071 20.22 -37.20 3.57
C ASP A 1071 20.09 -38.72 3.68
N ALA A 1072 18.86 -39.22 3.83
CA ALA A 1072 18.57 -40.65 3.76
C ALA A 1072 18.95 -41.22 2.37
N PHE A 1073 18.65 -40.48 1.29
CA PHE A 1073 19.05 -40.82 -0.06
C PHE A 1073 20.57 -40.87 -0.22
N LYS A 1074 21.31 -39.82 0.15
CA LYS A 1074 22.79 -39.80 0.05
C LYS A 1074 23.42 -40.97 0.81
N THR A 1075 22.92 -41.26 2.01
CA THR A 1075 23.41 -42.37 2.85
C THR A 1075 23.13 -43.72 2.19
N TRP A 1076 21.92 -43.93 1.69
CA TRP A 1076 21.53 -45.15 0.98
C TRP A 1076 22.36 -45.36 -0.29
N VAL A 1077 22.59 -44.31 -1.08
CA VAL A 1077 23.42 -44.36 -2.28
C VAL A 1077 24.87 -44.72 -1.92
N ALA A 1078 25.45 -44.07 -0.91
CA ALA A 1078 26.81 -44.36 -0.47
C ALA A 1078 27.01 -45.82 -0.01
N GLN A 1079 25.96 -46.46 0.53
CA GLN A 1079 26.00 -47.85 0.97
C GLN A 1079 25.85 -48.85 -0.19
N LEU A 1080 24.90 -48.62 -1.09
CA LEU A 1080 24.53 -49.60 -2.12
C LEU A 1080 25.28 -49.39 -3.45
N PHE A 1081 25.73 -48.16 -3.71
CA PHE A 1081 26.39 -47.74 -4.94
C PHE A 1081 27.72 -47.06 -4.63
N ALA A 1082 28.56 -47.68 -3.80
CA ALA A 1082 29.84 -47.10 -3.34
C ALA A 1082 30.79 -46.67 -4.48
N GLN A 1083 30.64 -47.25 -5.68
CA GLN A 1083 31.39 -46.89 -6.89
C GLN A 1083 30.85 -45.66 -7.64
N ILE A 1084 29.67 -45.14 -7.28
CA ILE A 1084 29.05 -43.96 -7.90
C ILE A 1084 29.29 -42.75 -7.00
N GLN A 1085 29.99 -41.74 -7.53
CA GLN A 1085 30.13 -40.45 -6.88
C GLN A 1085 29.04 -39.51 -7.38
N LEU A 1086 28.09 -39.14 -6.51
CA LEU A 1086 27.05 -38.16 -6.85
C LEU A 1086 27.65 -36.76 -6.96
N THR A 1087 27.38 -36.08 -8.08
CA THR A 1087 27.63 -34.64 -8.18
C THR A 1087 26.62 -33.91 -7.28
N PRO A 1088 27.07 -33.05 -6.35
CA PRO A 1088 26.15 -32.29 -5.52
C PRO A 1088 25.36 -31.31 -6.38
N PRO A 1089 24.02 -31.24 -6.26
CA PRO A 1089 23.23 -30.22 -6.93
C PRO A 1089 23.64 -28.80 -6.49
N ASN A 1090 23.42 -27.82 -7.36
CA ASN A 1090 23.64 -26.41 -7.02
C ASN A 1090 22.82 -26.00 -5.79
N ALA A 1091 23.43 -25.24 -4.89
CA ALA A 1091 22.75 -24.78 -3.68
C ALA A 1091 21.68 -23.73 -4.04
N ILE A 1092 20.45 -23.95 -3.60
CA ILE A 1092 19.32 -23.02 -3.72
C ILE A 1092 18.62 -22.90 -2.38
N ALA A 1093 18.07 -21.72 -2.08
CA ALA A 1093 17.36 -21.46 -0.84
C ALA A 1093 15.92 -22.02 -0.81
N ALA A 1094 15.72 -23.24 -1.32
CA ALA A 1094 14.41 -23.89 -1.27
C ALA A 1094 13.94 -24.10 0.17
N GLY A 1095 12.67 -23.81 0.43
CA GLY A 1095 12.05 -23.81 1.76
C GLY A 1095 12.41 -22.62 2.64
N GLN A 1096 13.10 -21.60 2.13
CA GLN A 1096 13.43 -20.39 2.89
C GLN A 1096 12.52 -19.20 2.53
N SER A 1097 12.34 -18.33 3.51
CA SER A 1097 11.69 -17.02 3.40
C SER A 1097 12.69 -15.88 3.65
N PHE A 1098 12.47 -14.77 2.96
CA PHE A 1098 13.31 -13.60 2.93
C PHE A 1098 12.48 -12.34 3.10
N GLU A 1099 13.03 -11.33 3.77
CA GLU A 1099 12.53 -9.96 3.81
C GLU A 1099 13.08 -9.19 2.59
N LEU A 1100 12.19 -8.48 1.89
CA LEU A 1100 12.51 -7.58 0.79
C LEU A 1100 12.33 -6.12 1.25
N GLN A 1101 13.32 -5.29 0.93
CA GLN A 1101 13.28 -3.87 1.29
C GLN A 1101 12.14 -3.16 0.55
N GLY A 1102 11.27 -2.48 1.30
CA GLY A 1102 10.09 -1.78 0.77
C GLY A 1102 9.75 -0.51 1.55
N PRO A 1103 8.59 0.10 1.28
CA PRO A 1103 8.14 1.28 1.99
C PRO A 1103 7.84 0.98 3.46
N THR A 1104 8.01 2.00 4.29
CA THR A 1104 7.67 1.97 5.70
C THR A 1104 6.18 1.66 5.91
N GLY A 1105 5.84 0.87 6.93
CA GLY A 1105 4.46 0.47 7.22
C GLY A 1105 3.97 -0.68 6.35
N GLU A 1106 4.90 -1.42 5.75
CA GLU A 1106 4.68 -2.68 5.07
C GLU A 1106 5.77 -3.68 5.49
N ASN A 1107 5.41 -4.96 5.56
CA ASN A 1107 6.36 -6.07 5.57
C ASN A 1107 6.20 -6.83 4.26
N ASN A 1108 7.31 -6.99 3.53
CA ASN A 1108 7.32 -7.65 2.23
C ASN A 1108 8.25 -8.86 2.31
N GLN A 1109 7.66 -10.03 2.16
CA GLN A 1109 8.34 -11.31 2.26
C GLN A 1109 8.35 -12.00 0.90
N TYR A 1110 9.39 -12.78 0.67
CA TYR A 1110 9.59 -13.58 -0.52
C TYR A 1110 10.06 -14.97 -0.09
N ALA A 1111 9.37 -16.01 -0.54
CA ALA A 1111 9.68 -17.39 -0.23
C ALA A 1111 9.98 -18.17 -1.52
N ILE A 1112 10.99 -19.05 -1.44
CA ILE A 1112 11.27 -20.04 -2.47
C ILE A 1112 10.80 -21.38 -1.92
N LEU A 1113 9.79 -21.99 -2.54
CA LEU A 1113 9.21 -23.24 -2.09
C LEU A 1113 9.46 -24.35 -3.13
N PRO A 1114 9.58 -25.62 -2.72
CA PRO A 1114 9.62 -26.71 -3.68
C PRO A 1114 8.35 -26.74 -4.53
N ARG A 1115 8.51 -27.08 -5.81
CA ARG A 1115 7.40 -27.64 -6.58
C ARG A 1115 6.94 -28.94 -5.92
N SER A 1116 5.67 -29.26 -6.05
CA SER A 1116 5.10 -30.42 -5.35
C SER A 1116 5.72 -31.72 -5.86
N ARG A 1117 5.80 -31.89 -7.18
CA ARG A 1117 6.02 -33.21 -7.80
C ARG A 1117 6.77 -33.11 -9.13
N VAL A 1118 8.01 -33.59 -9.15
CA VAL A 1118 8.85 -33.60 -10.35
C VAL A 1118 8.89 -34.99 -10.97
N LEU A 1119 8.39 -35.12 -12.20
CA LEU A 1119 8.50 -36.35 -12.98
C LEU A 1119 9.94 -36.62 -13.39
N SER A 1120 10.45 -37.79 -13.03
CA SER A 1120 11.82 -38.21 -13.23
C SER A 1120 11.87 -39.30 -14.31
N LEU A 1121 12.46 -38.96 -15.46
CA LEU A 1121 12.60 -39.85 -16.61
C LEU A 1121 14.09 -39.99 -16.96
N ALA A 1122 14.67 -41.17 -16.73
CA ALA A 1122 16.04 -41.51 -17.08
C ALA A 1122 16.13 -42.94 -17.63
N GLN A 1123 17.07 -43.19 -18.54
CA GLN A 1123 17.26 -44.50 -19.16
C GLN A 1123 18.20 -45.44 -18.37
N ASN A 1124 19.05 -44.90 -17.50
CA ASN A 1124 20.02 -45.67 -16.74
C ASN A 1124 20.03 -45.28 -15.25
N ASP A 1125 20.54 -46.20 -14.44
CA ASP A 1125 20.56 -46.09 -12.98
C ASP A 1125 21.37 -44.87 -12.48
N VAL A 1126 22.44 -44.47 -13.17
CA VAL A 1126 23.31 -43.36 -12.75
C VAL A 1126 22.61 -42.01 -12.92
N ASP A 1127 21.99 -41.77 -14.08
CA ASP A 1127 21.22 -40.57 -14.34
C ASP A 1127 20.01 -40.49 -13.41
N GLN A 1128 19.32 -41.61 -13.19
CA GLN A 1128 18.18 -41.71 -12.28
C GLN A 1128 18.56 -41.31 -10.84
N LEU A 1129 19.72 -41.78 -10.36
CA LEU A 1129 20.24 -41.40 -9.04
C LEU A 1129 20.51 -39.89 -8.94
N HIS A 1130 21.08 -39.26 -9.97
CA HIS A 1130 21.30 -37.81 -9.98
C HIS A 1130 19.99 -37.01 -10.07
N GLN A 1131 18.99 -37.49 -10.82
CA GLN A 1131 17.67 -36.86 -10.84
C GLN A 1131 17.03 -36.89 -9.44
N PHE A 1132 17.03 -38.03 -8.76
CA PHE A 1132 16.51 -38.11 -7.40
C PHE A 1132 17.29 -37.25 -6.42
N ALA A 1133 18.62 -37.17 -6.54
CA ALA A 1133 19.44 -36.26 -5.75
C ALA A 1133 18.98 -34.80 -5.92
N ALA A 1134 18.81 -34.33 -7.15
CA ALA A 1134 18.39 -32.96 -7.45
C ALA A 1134 16.97 -32.67 -6.95
N ILE A 1135 16.00 -33.56 -7.23
CA ILE A 1135 14.60 -33.39 -6.83
C ILE A 1135 14.47 -33.37 -5.30
N LEU A 1136 15.11 -34.31 -4.60
CA LEU A 1136 15.06 -34.37 -3.14
C LEU A 1136 15.84 -33.23 -2.47
N SER A 1137 16.90 -32.71 -3.12
CA SER A 1137 17.71 -31.61 -2.56
C SER A 1137 16.96 -30.29 -2.40
N VAL A 1138 15.89 -30.08 -3.18
CA VAL A 1138 15.02 -28.91 -3.06
C VAL A 1138 13.75 -29.17 -2.25
N GLY A 1139 13.52 -30.43 -1.85
CA GLY A 1139 12.33 -30.83 -1.08
C GLY A 1139 11.12 -31.26 -1.92
N SER A 1140 11.26 -31.41 -3.24
CA SER A 1140 10.20 -31.91 -4.12
C SER A 1140 10.05 -33.43 -4.05
N GLN A 1141 8.86 -33.94 -4.37
CA GLN A 1141 8.63 -35.39 -4.48
C GLN A 1141 9.00 -35.92 -5.87
N PRO A 1142 9.84 -36.98 -5.97
CA PRO A 1142 10.07 -37.64 -7.24
C PRO A 1142 8.84 -38.44 -7.69
N VAL A 1143 8.39 -38.18 -8.92
CA VAL A 1143 7.35 -38.96 -9.59
C VAL A 1143 7.99 -39.90 -10.60
N VAL A 1144 7.56 -41.16 -10.62
CA VAL A 1144 8.01 -42.18 -11.58
C VAL A 1144 6.82 -42.89 -12.22
N LEU A 1145 7.04 -43.44 -13.42
CA LEU A 1145 6.08 -44.34 -14.06
C LEU A 1145 6.04 -45.70 -13.35
N ALA A 1146 4.89 -46.38 -13.38
CA ALA A 1146 4.68 -47.69 -12.73
C ALA A 1146 5.67 -48.77 -13.21
N GLU A 1147 6.12 -48.66 -14.46
CA GLU A 1147 7.10 -49.52 -15.11
C GLU A 1147 8.56 -49.10 -14.88
N ASN A 1148 8.84 -48.09 -14.05
CA ASN A 1148 10.21 -47.64 -13.78
C ASN A 1148 11.06 -48.76 -13.16
N THR A 1149 12.01 -49.27 -13.95
CA THR A 1149 12.82 -50.45 -13.58
C THR A 1149 13.75 -50.19 -12.40
N PHE A 1150 14.22 -48.95 -12.22
CA PHE A 1150 15.08 -48.59 -11.09
C PHE A 1150 14.31 -48.71 -9.77
N VAL A 1151 13.14 -48.07 -9.69
CA VAL A 1151 12.32 -48.11 -8.47
C VAL A 1151 11.86 -49.54 -8.19
N LEU A 1152 11.36 -50.27 -9.19
CA LEU A 1152 10.95 -51.68 -9.01
C LEU A 1152 12.07 -52.57 -8.46
N LYS A 1153 13.33 -52.32 -8.87
CA LYS A 1153 14.50 -53.10 -8.45
C LYS A 1153 14.97 -52.76 -7.04
N TYR A 1154 14.86 -51.49 -6.62
CA TYR A 1154 15.54 -50.97 -5.43
C TYR A 1154 14.62 -50.50 -4.31
N LEU A 1155 13.31 -50.37 -4.54
CA LEU A 1155 12.36 -49.85 -3.54
C LEU A 1155 12.44 -50.56 -2.19
N SER A 1156 12.59 -51.89 -2.19
CA SER A 1156 12.65 -52.69 -0.95
C SER A 1156 13.93 -52.47 -0.13
N SER A 1157 14.99 -51.90 -0.71
CA SER A 1157 16.23 -51.57 0.01
C SER A 1157 16.28 -50.12 0.49
N MET A 1158 15.34 -49.27 0.07
CA MET A 1158 15.29 -47.87 0.47
C MET A 1158 14.80 -47.72 1.92
N PRO A 1159 15.38 -46.80 2.72
CA PRO A 1159 14.82 -46.43 4.01
C PRO A 1159 13.39 -45.91 3.88
N LYS A 1160 12.54 -46.13 4.88
CA LYS A 1160 11.13 -45.69 4.84
C LYS A 1160 10.98 -44.19 4.57
N THR A 1161 11.81 -43.35 5.20
CA THR A 1161 11.83 -41.88 4.99
C THR A 1161 12.02 -41.49 3.52
N LEU A 1162 12.75 -42.30 2.75
CA LEU A 1162 12.97 -42.11 1.32
C LEU A 1162 11.83 -42.73 0.50
N MET A 1163 11.40 -43.94 0.86
CA MET A 1163 10.31 -44.67 0.19
C MET A 1163 9.00 -43.87 0.16
N ASP A 1164 8.66 -43.22 1.28
CA ASP A 1164 7.43 -42.42 1.43
C ASP A 1164 7.41 -41.16 0.54
N GLN A 1165 8.53 -40.79 -0.11
CA GLN A 1165 8.59 -39.64 -1.01
C GLN A 1165 8.24 -39.96 -2.47
N PHE A 1166 8.28 -41.23 -2.88
CA PHE A 1166 8.06 -41.59 -4.28
C PHE A 1166 6.57 -41.65 -4.61
N LYS A 1167 6.17 -40.92 -5.65
CA LYS A 1167 4.83 -41.03 -6.24
C LYS A 1167 4.90 -41.84 -7.53
N VAL A 1168 4.01 -42.80 -7.67
CA VAL A 1168 3.88 -43.62 -8.89
C VAL A 1168 2.68 -43.15 -9.69
N ILE A 1169 2.88 -42.93 -10.98
CA ILE A 1169 1.81 -42.61 -11.96
C ILE A 1169 1.73 -43.70 -13.03
N THR A 1170 0.56 -43.86 -13.64
CA THR A 1170 0.29 -44.87 -14.68
C THR A 1170 0.55 -44.37 -16.09
N ASP A 1171 0.40 -43.06 -16.33
CA ASP A 1171 0.54 -42.44 -17.64
C ASP A 1171 0.93 -40.96 -17.55
N LEU A 1172 1.44 -40.43 -18.65
CA LEU A 1172 1.90 -39.06 -18.77
C LEU A 1172 0.79 -38.04 -19.04
N TYR A 1173 -0.42 -38.46 -19.40
CA TYR A 1173 -1.51 -37.55 -19.78
C TYR A 1173 -2.28 -37.05 -18.56
N ASN A 1174 -2.52 -37.93 -17.59
CA ASN A 1174 -3.30 -37.64 -16.37
C ASN A 1174 -2.46 -37.74 -15.09
N GLY A 1175 -1.18 -38.10 -15.20
CA GLY A 1175 -0.27 -38.16 -14.06
C GLY A 1175 -0.16 -36.83 -13.31
N ASP A 1176 0.00 -36.92 -12.00
CA ASP A 1176 0.06 -35.79 -11.07
C ASP A 1176 1.52 -35.33 -10.85
N PHE A 1177 1.92 -34.31 -11.61
CA PHE A 1177 3.24 -33.67 -11.56
C PHE A 1177 3.17 -32.24 -12.13
N ASP A 1178 4.06 -31.36 -11.67
CA ASP A 1178 4.11 -29.93 -12.02
C ASP A 1178 5.43 -29.51 -12.69
N ALA A 1179 6.40 -30.42 -12.81
CA ALA A 1179 7.60 -30.28 -13.63
C ALA A 1179 8.11 -31.64 -14.14
N VAL A 1180 8.93 -31.63 -15.19
CA VAL A 1180 9.57 -32.84 -15.75
C VAL A 1180 11.08 -32.66 -15.82
N LEU A 1181 11.82 -33.68 -15.37
CA LEU A 1181 13.27 -33.83 -15.51
C LEU A 1181 13.57 -35.06 -16.36
N HIS A 1182 14.18 -34.84 -17.53
CA HIS A 1182 14.41 -35.85 -18.56
C HIS A 1182 15.90 -35.97 -18.92
N HIS A 1183 16.52 -37.13 -18.63
CA HIS A 1183 17.81 -37.55 -19.16
C HIS A 1183 17.58 -38.57 -20.28
N GLY A 1184 17.97 -38.23 -21.50
CA GLY A 1184 17.74 -39.11 -22.64
C GLY A 1184 18.18 -38.51 -23.96
N GLU A 1185 17.64 -39.02 -25.06
CA GLU A 1185 17.97 -38.58 -26.40
C GLU A 1185 17.03 -37.47 -26.90
N LYS A 1186 17.51 -36.62 -27.82
CA LYS A 1186 16.74 -35.50 -28.39
C LYS A 1186 15.43 -35.95 -29.06
N ASN A 1187 15.42 -37.11 -29.70
CA ASN A 1187 14.22 -37.68 -30.33
C ASN A 1187 13.15 -38.09 -29.32
N GLU A 1188 13.57 -38.47 -28.10
CA GLU A 1188 12.66 -38.80 -27.01
C GLU A 1188 12.09 -37.53 -26.40
N LEU A 1189 12.93 -36.51 -26.21
CA LEU A 1189 12.48 -35.19 -25.78
C LEU A 1189 11.39 -34.66 -26.72
N LEU A 1190 11.58 -34.71 -28.04
CA LEU A 1190 10.56 -34.24 -28.99
C LEU A 1190 9.19 -34.91 -28.80
N LYS A 1191 9.17 -36.24 -28.63
CA LYS A 1191 7.94 -36.99 -28.35
C LYS A 1191 7.34 -36.60 -27.00
N LEU A 1192 8.19 -36.48 -25.97
CA LEU A 1192 7.78 -36.09 -24.63
C LEU A 1192 7.15 -34.69 -24.61
N GLN A 1193 7.75 -33.70 -25.28
CA GLN A 1193 7.21 -32.34 -25.37
C GLN A 1193 5.81 -32.33 -25.98
N GLN A 1194 5.57 -33.10 -27.04
CA GLN A 1194 4.25 -33.19 -27.67
C GLN A 1194 3.21 -33.80 -26.73
N VAL A 1195 3.59 -34.84 -25.97
CA VAL A 1195 2.72 -35.46 -24.96
C VAL A 1195 2.40 -34.46 -23.85
N ILE A 1196 3.40 -33.79 -23.28
CA ILE A 1196 3.21 -32.83 -22.18
C ILE A 1196 2.38 -31.62 -22.64
N ALA A 1197 2.60 -31.09 -23.84
CA ALA A 1197 1.83 -29.97 -24.40
C ALA A 1197 0.38 -30.33 -24.77
N SER A 1198 0.05 -31.63 -24.85
CA SER A 1198 -1.32 -32.09 -25.07
C SER A 1198 -2.17 -32.17 -23.80
N ARG A 1199 -1.54 -32.03 -22.62
CA ARG A 1199 -2.23 -32.08 -21.33
C ARG A 1199 -3.17 -30.89 -21.14
N GLU A 1200 -4.30 -31.11 -20.48
CA GLU A 1200 -5.15 -30.03 -19.98
C GLU A 1200 -4.56 -29.42 -18.69
N GLY A 1201 -4.94 -28.18 -18.38
CA GLY A 1201 -4.46 -27.47 -17.18
C GLY A 1201 -3.19 -26.64 -17.40
N ALA A 1202 -2.38 -26.56 -16.33
CA ALA A 1202 -1.17 -25.73 -16.26
C ALA A 1202 -0.10 -26.12 -17.28
N ILE A 1203 0.71 -25.14 -17.70
CA ILE A 1203 1.86 -25.35 -18.58
C ILE A 1203 3.00 -25.98 -17.76
N ILE A 1204 3.33 -27.24 -18.07
CA ILE A 1204 4.39 -27.98 -17.39
C ILE A 1204 5.71 -27.80 -18.14
N GLY A 1205 6.73 -27.31 -17.45
CA GLY A 1205 8.09 -27.17 -17.98
C GLY A 1205 8.85 -28.50 -18.01
N ILE A 1206 9.65 -28.70 -19.06
CA ILE A 1206 10.56 -29.85 -19.20
C ILE A 1206 12.00 -29.34 -19.11
N THR A 1207 12.73 -29.85 -18.12
CA THR A 1207 14.19 -29.73 -17.99
C THR A 1207 14.83 -30.96 -18.62
N HIS A 1208 15.53 -30.77 -19.73
CA HIS A 1208 16.21 -31.85 -20.44
C HIS A 1208 17.73 -31.74 -20.28
N LEU A 1209 18.39 -32.88 -20.08
CA LEU A 1209 19.83 -33.02 -20.17
C LEU A 1209 20.18 -34.27 -20.98
N ASN A 1210 21.33 -34.27 -21.64
CA ASN A 1210 21.90 -35.48 -22.24
C ASN A 1210 22.33 -36.46 -21.14
N SER A 1211 22.31 -37.77 -21.43
CA SER A 1211 22.78 -38.78 -20.48
C SER A 1211 24.22 -38.50 -20.01
N GLY A 1212 24.47 -38.62 -18.70
CA GLY A 1212 25.76 -38.31 -18.08
C GLY A 1212 26.04 -36.82 -17.81
N ASN A 1213 25.13 -35.90 -18.14
CA ASN A 1213 25.24 -34.50 -17.73
C ASN A 1213 24.55 -34.28 -16.37
N PHE A 1214 25.32 -33.94 -15.34
CA PHE A 1214 24.81 -33.81 -13.98
C PHE A 1214 24.66 -32.36 -13.49
N ASP A 1215 24.85 -31.36 -14.36
CA ASP A 1215 24.60 -29.94 -14.03
C ASP A 1215 23.09 -29.61 -14.10
N ILE A 1216 22.33 -30.20 -13.18
CA ILE A 1216 20.87 -30.10 -13.16
C ILE A 1216 20.45 -28.72 -12.62
N PRO A 1217 19.66 -27.92 -13.37
CA PRO A 1217 19.21 -26.60 -12.94
C PRO A 1217 18.06 -26.71 -11.93
N VAL A 1218 18.40 -26.85 -10.65
CA VAL A 1218 17.43 -27.05 -9.56
C VAL A 1218 16.45 -25.89 -9.37
N GLU A 1219 16.76 -24.69 -9.85
CA GLU A 1219 15.84 -23.55 -9.84
C GLU A 1219 14.60 -23.75 -10.73
N ARG A 1220 14.58 -24.80 -11.56
CA ARG A 1220 13.38 -25.22 -12.33
C ARG A 1220 12.37 -26.00 -11.49
N PHE A 1221 12.76 -26.45 -10.30
CA PHE A 1221 11.96 -27.31 -9.42
C PHE A 1221 11.45 -26.58 -8.18
N VAL A 1222 11.47 -25.25 -8.20
CA VAL A 1222 10.91 -24.40 -7.16
C VAL A 1222 9.84 -23.48 -7.74
N ILE A 1223 9.02 -22.96 -6.85
CA ILE A 1223 8.08 -21.87 -7.07
C ILE A 1223 8.46 -20.71 -6.15
N GLU A 1224 8.03 -19.52 -6.50
CA GLU A 1224 8.26 -18.30 -5.74
C GLU A 1224 6.92 -17.82 -5.19
N ARG A 1225 6.87 -17.38 -3.93
CA ARG A 1225 5.69 -16.72 -3.35
C ARG A 1225 6.08 -15.40 -2.71
N ALA A 1226 5.30 -14.36 -2.96
CA ALA A 1226 5.47 -13.04 -2.34
C ALA A 1226 4.31 -12.78 -1.39
N ILE A 1227 4.61 -12.30 -0.18
CA ILE A 1227 3.62 -11.94 0.83
C ILE A 1227 3.84 -10.47 1.19
N SER A 1228 2.78 -9.66 1.12
CA SER A 1228 2.84 -8.24 1.47
C SER A 1228 1.82 -7.92 2.54
N VAL A 1229 2.29 -7.53 3.72
CA VAL A 1229 1.48 -7.24 4.89
C VAL A 1229 1.48 -5.74 5.16
N ASN A 1230 0.31 -5.12 5.19
CA ASN A 1230 0.17 -3.74 5.66
C ASN A 1230 0.25 -3.70 7.19
N THR A 1231 1.44 -3.42 7.72
CA THR A 1231 1.67 -3.34 9.17
C THR A 1231 1.10 -2.08 9.80
N ALA A 1232 0.65 -1.11 8.99
CA ALA A 1232 -0.03 0.10 9.44
C ALA A 1232 -1.58 -0.03 9.46
N ALA A 1233 -2.15 -1.19 9.11
CA ALA A 1233 -3.60 -1.39 9.03
C ALA A 1233 -4.37 -1.18 10.35
N ALA A 1234 -3.67 -1.18 11.49
CA ALA A 1234 -4.27 -0.86 12.78
C ALA A 1234 -4.52 0.64 12.99
N GLY A 1235 -4.11 1.52 12.06
CA GLY A 1235 -4.25 2.98 12.18
C GLY A 1235 -2.96 3.72 12.52
N GLY A 1236 -1.81 3.05 12.40
CA GLY A 1236 -0.49 3.69 12.35
C GLY A 1236 0.67 2.72 12.52
N ASN A 1237 1.90 3.24 12.53
CA ASN A 1237 3.12 2.44 12.36
C ASN A 1237 4.00 2.37 13.61
N ALA A 1238 4.02 1.18 14.24
CA ALA A 1238 4.82 0.90 15.43
C ALA A 1238 6.35 1.10 15.26
N SER A 1239 6.93 0.77 14.10
CA SER A 1239 8.38 0.93 13.90
C SER A 1239 8.77 2.41 13.92
N LEU A 1240 7.95 3.23 13.27
CA LEU A 1240 8.11 4.69 13.22
C LEU A 1240 7.94 5.35 14.59
N MET A 1241 7.08 4.82 15.47
CA MET A 1241 6.90 5.35 16.84
C MET A 1241 8.15 5.29 17.72
N THR A 1242 9.07 4.38 17.39
CA THR A 1242 10.33 4.21 18.14
C THR A 1242 11.45 5.13 17.68
N MET A 1243 11.27 5.82 16.56
CA MET A 1243 12.30 6.65 15.93
C MET A 1243 12.22 8.08 16.49
N SER A 1244 13.37 8.63 16.89
CA SER A 1244 13.49 9.93 17.58
C SER A 1244 14.29 10.96 16.82
#